data_AF-A0AAU2E693-F1
#
_entry.id   AF-A0AAU2E693-F1
#
_cell.length_a   1.000
_cell.length_b   1.000
_cell.length_c   1.000
_cell.angle_alpha   90.00
_cell.angle_beta   90.00
_cell.angle_gamma   90.00
#
_symmetry.space_group_name_H-M   'P 1'
#
loop_
_entity.id
_entity.type
_entity.pdbx_description
1 polymer ?
#
loop_
_entity_poly.entity_id
_entity_poly.type
_entity_poly.pdbx_seq_one_letter_code
_entity_poly.pdbx_strand_id
1 'polypeptide(L)'
;MQQAGPSLAEALKSGERREAHATRLGGLDLGPQVTSWALDASYGTDLPDAMRAYSGASSAQIDLELTGRNGVSAPALYGPWAPHATADAVRPGQSVTHRWGLGTYTMASFRGTVRARSAKSGTDSVLVTALDGAERLRMPAQLPRPSGGLDEAASGIAATDWVGSATWCVDHLLRRAGIHTSPPPRSGCIMYASYHGGAAASVGTLTTLSGGWNRWSHPTPPYTAAALGPRNGFAVARYAPAIRGLNRNLKGTGYWYETFFDTTDTAPSGWNPYSQARLEIHWTTAGTEQRTSFLLDWSGQRLVAAAGAITTVPEQNPQITWSPPEMGAERKGRWHVGFWITVSDAGTVTVAARLTGPSGKLMTCAPQAIPGYTLPPGAIHDCSVVLGDLAVEALQLTPMAAVPSGASVTQDGQWTLGAKLDVPTLPLTVLPVVSGSAWDVITTIAKATLSTAEFKADGMFVWRSASRWATAPTAPDLTVTSARELAALTVTEEIDSCRNYLRVKWQNWATIKAIARERASITTLTIPTGATVTVRWEIGEDELDPLPPVTTTAGTVQAGGIRFCSADSDNAPVLLGAVEVGVGRADGLLTMTLTNRSASTVYCRRLGPDSVCYDLVTPVLPNGVAPVANWAVALNTISQLAYGRQVYDHDTAGWVQESTGATALATTLLTAGRYPIPLLADVEILADPRIELGDVVRVVDTTGAQLDTLAWVVGNRVNGTAGGVKQTLTLRGTASPGPPTDTGLTPDPPYAP
;
A
#
# COMPACT_ATOMS: atom_id res chain seq x y z
N MET A 1 -6.86 13.89 -18.12
CA MET A 1 -8.14 13.85 -18.85
C MET A 1 -8.35 12.52 -19.59
N GLN A 2 -9.59 12.00 -19.62
CA GLN A 2 -9.94 10.78 -20.38
C GLN A 2 -10.03 11.05 -21.90
N GLN A 3 -9.74 10.05 -22.74
CA GLN A 3 -9.81 10.21 -24.21
C GLN A 3 -11.25 10.09 -24.73
N ALA A 4 -11.67 11.04 -25.59
CA ALA A 4 -12.95 10.97 -26.28
C ALA A 4 -12.89 10.04 -27.49
N GLY A 5 -13.92 9.21 -27.66
CA GLY A 5 -14.22 8.58 -28.94
C GLY A 5 -14.75 9.60 -29.98
N PRO A 6 -14.79 9.25 -31.27
CA PRO A 6 -15.21 10.17 -32.34
C PRO A 6 -16.59 10.81 -32.13
N SER A 7 -17.57 10.03 -31.69
CA SER A 7 -18.94 10.50 -31.46
C SER A 7 -19.03 11.50 -30.30
N LEU A 8 -18.27 11.30 -29.23
CA LEU A 8 -18.19 12.25 -28.13
C LEU A 8 -17.50 13.54 -28.56
N ALA A 9 -16.42 13.44 -29.34
CA ALA A 9 -15.72 14.60 -29.86
C ALA A 9 -16.63 15.46 -30.75
N GLU A 10 -17.48 14.84 -31.58
CA GLU A 10 -18.47 15.55 -32.39
C GLU A 10 -19.56 16.22 -31.53
N ALA A 11 -20.12 15.50 -30.54
CA ALA A 11 -21.12 16.05 -29.62
C ALA A 11 -20.57 17.24 -28.81
N LEU A 12 -19.33 17.14 -28.32
CA LEU A 12 -18.65 18.24 -27.63
C LEU A 12 -18.41 19.43 -28.57
N LYS A 13 -18.15 19.20 -29.86
CA LYS A 13 -17.95 20.26 -30.86
C LYS A 13 -19.26 20.92 -31.29
N SER A 14 -20.39 20.21 -31.29
CA SER A 14 -21.70 20.80 -31.58
C SER A 14 -22.29 21.55 -30.38
N GLY A 15 -21.79 21.31 -29.17
CA GLY A 15 -22.34 21.89 -27.94
C GLY A 15 -23.60 21.14 -27.49
N GLU A 16 -23.64 19.83 -27.75
CA GLU A 16 -24.70 18.94 -27.33
C GLU A 16 -24.93 19.05 -25.81
N ARG A 17 -26.21 19.08 -25.41
CA ARG A 17 -26.62 19.16 -24.00
C ARG A 17 -27.55 18.04 -23.60
N ARG A 18 -27.96 17.20 -24.56
CA ARG A 18 -28.76 16.02 -24.28
C ARG A 18 -27.92 15.00 -23.54
N GLU A 19 -28.34 14.73 -22.33
CA GLU A 19 -27.78 13.72 -21.45
C GLU A 19 -27.87 12.33 -22.10
N ALA A 20 -26.82 11.54 -21.93
CA ALA A 20 -26.84 10.09 -22.13
C ALA A 20 -26.24 9.42 -20.90
N HIS A 21 -26.89 8.39 -20.36
CA HIS A 21 -26.39 7.65 -19.21
C HIS A 21 -26.70 6.16 -19.29
N ALA A 22 -25.95 5.39 -18.51
CA ALA A 22 -26.23 3.98 -18.25
C ALA A 22 -25.84 3.65 -16.81
N THR A 23 -26.76 3.03 -16.07
CA THR A 23 -26.57 2.76 -14.64
C THR A 23 -26.87 1.30 -14.36
N ARG A 24 -25.91 0.61 -13.76
CA ARG A 24 -26.10 -0.77 -13.30
C ARG A 24 -26.01 -0.84 -11.79
N LEU A 25 -26.99 -1.49 -11.17
CA LEU A 25 -27.08 -1.76 -9.73
C LEU A 25 -27.20 -3.27 -9.53
N GLY A 26 -26.32 -3.86 -8.71
CA GLY A 26 -26.29 -5.32 -8.49
C GLY A 26 -26.11 -6.15 -9.77
N GLY A 27 -25.47 -5.57 -10.79
CA GLY A 27 -25.28 -6.19 -12.12
C GLY A 27 -26.46 -6.03 -13.08
N LEU A 28 -27.62 -5.53 -12.64
CA LEU A 28 -28.77 -5.26 -13.51
C LEU A 28 -28.70 -3.86 -14.08
N ASP A 29 -29.04 -3.70 -15.37
CA ASP A 29 -29.21 -2.38 -15.98
C ASP A 29 -30.54 -1.77 -15.52
N LEU A 30 -30.44 -0.67 -14.78
CA LEU A 30 -31.56 0.13 -14.28
C LEU A 30 -31.53 1.54 -14.85
N GLY A 31 -30.68 1.82 -15.85
CA GLY A 31 -30.60 3.12 -16.54
C GLY A 31 -31.96 3.67 -16.98
N PRO A 32 -32.85 2.85 -17.61
CA PRO A 32 -34.19 3.29 -18.00
C PRO A 32 -35.11 3.69 -16.84
N GLN A 33 -34.83 3.23 -15.61
CA GLN A 33 -35.58 3.59 -14.41
C GLN A 33 -34.97 4.76 -13.64
N VAL A 34 -33.79 5.27 -14.03
CA VAL A 34 -33.17 6.44 -13.39
C VAL A 34 -33.80 7.71 -13.96
N THR A 35 -34.51 8.47 -13.12
CA THR A 35 -35.15 9.75 -13.50
C THR A 35 -34.25 10.95 -13.29
N SER A 36 -33.36 10.88 -12.32
CA SER A 36 -32.33 11.88 -12.06
C SER A 36 -31.11 11.23 -11.42
N TRP A 37 -29.94 11.84 -11.62
CA TRP A 37 -28.72 11.48 -10.92
C TRP A 37 -27.85 12.70 -10.65
N ALA A 38 -27.05 12.62 -9.58
CA ALA A 38 -26.03 13.60 -9.24
C ALA A 38 -24.74 12.88 -8.86
N LEU A 39 -23.62 13.29 -9.43
CA LEU A 39 -22.28 12.80 -9.14
C LEU A 39 -21.45 13.97 -8.60
N ASP A 40 -20.90 13.82 -7.40
CA ASP A 40 -20.07 14.82 -6.75
C ASP A 40 -18.73 14.21 -6.33
N ALA A 41 -17.64 14.87 -6.70
CA ALA A 41 -16.29 14.54 -6.26
C ALA A 41 -15.50 15.83 -5.98
N SER A 42 -14.83 15.89 -4.83
CA SER A 42 -13.93 16.99 -4.46
C SER A 42 -12.81 16.52 -3.53
N TYR A 43 -11.70 17.24 -3.49
CA TYR A 43 -10.62 16.96 -2.53
C TYR A 43 -10.98 17.46 -1.13
N GLY A 44 -11.02 16.56 -0.15
CA GLY A 44 -11.13 16.90 1.26
C GLY A 44 -9.74 17.14 1.88
N THR A 45 -9.53 18.33 2.44
CA THR A 45 -8.27 18.74 3.09
C THR A 45 -8.52 19.63 4.29
N ASP A 46 -7.53 19.79 5.15
CA ASP A 46 -7.44 20.77 6.24
C ASP A 46 -6.58 21.99 5.88
N LEU A 47 -5.97 21.99 4.69
CA LEU A 47 -5.37 23.18 4.12
C LEU A 47 -6.45 24.25 3.88
N PRO A 48 -6.08 25.55 3.92
CA PRO A 48 -6.95 26.61 3.44
C PRO A 48 -7.49 26.28 2.04
N ASP A 49 -8.71 26.71 1.73
CA ASP A 49 -9.39 26.38 0.46
C ASP A 49 -8.53 26.71 -0.77
N ALA A 50 -7.81 27.83 -0.70
CA ALA A 50 -6.86 28.27 -1.72
C ALA A 50 -5.59 27.42 -1.84
N MET A 51 -5.37 26.39 -1.01
CA MET A 51 -4.27 25.41 -1.09
C MET A 51 -4.78 23.98 -1.32
N ARG A 52 -6.09 23.78 -1.50
CA ARG A 52 -6.72 22.45 -1.57
C ARG A 52 -6.24 21.54 -2.69
N ALA A 53 -5.68 22.08 -3.78
CA ALA A 53 -5.12 21.23 -4.82
C ALA A 53 -3.93 20.39 -4.33
N TYR A 54 -3.15 20.85 -3.35
CA TYR A 54 -1.90 20.18 -2.99
C TYR A 54 -2.06 18.90 -2.17
N SER A 55 -3.18 18.75 -1.48
CA SER A 55 -3.41 17.59 -0.63
C SER A 55 -4.88 17.26 -0.53
N GLY A 56 -5.18 15.99 -0.29
CA GLY A 56 -6.52 15.59 0.10
C GLY A 56 -6.90 14.22 -0.40
N ALA A 57 -7.86 13.63 0.28
CA ALA A 57 -8.53 12.44 -0.20
C ALA A 57 -9.85 12.85 -0.86
N SER A 58 -10.19 12.22 -1.97
CA SER A 58 -11.49 12.38 -2.61
C SER A 58 -12.21 11.04 -2.63
N SER A 59 -13.46 11.07 -2.16
CA SER A 59 -14.43 10.01 -2.39
C SER A 59 -15.57 10.60 -3.19
N ALA A 60 -15.87 10.02 -4.34
CA ALA A 60 -17.04 10.40 -5.13
C ALA A 60 -18.31 9.79 -4.53
N GLN A 61 -19.40 10.56 -4.53
CA GLN A 61 -20.74 10.07 -4.22
C GLN A 61 -21.62 10.22 -5.45
N ILE A 62 -22.44 9.19 -5.71
CA ILE A 62 -23.53 9.28 -6.67
C ILE A 62 -24.87 9.12 -5.95
N ASP A 63 -25.80 10.02 -6.25
CA ASP A 63 -27.20 9.95 -5.86
C ASP A 63 -28.04 9.64 -7.09
N LEU A 64 -28.94 8.67 -6.97
CA LEU A 64 -29.81 8.18 -8.04
C LEU A 64 -31.26 8.23 -7.57
N GLU A 65 -32.16 8.73 -8.41
CA GLU A 65 -33.60 8.59 -8.21
C GLU A 65 -34.17 7.54 -9.17
N LEU A 66 -34.79 6.51 -8.61
CA LEU A 66 -35.39 5.41 -9.35
C LEU A 66 -36.91 5.52 -9.39
N THR A 67 -37.47 5.25 -10.56
CA THR A 67 -38.92 5.12 -10.78
C THR A 67 -39.36 3.66 -10.95
N GLY A 68 -40.68 3.46 -10.92
CA GLY A 68 -41.33 2.17 -11.13
C GLY A 68 -41.18 1.63 -12.56
N ARG A 69 -41.61 0.39 -12.78
CA ARG A 69 -41.73 -0.20 -14.12
C ARG A 69 -42.93 -1.12 -14.21
N ASN A 70 -43.48 -1.28 -15.41
CA ASN A 70 -44.60 -2.18 -15.69
C ASN A 70 -45.81 -1.98 -14.74
N GLY A 71 -46.12 -0.72 -14.40
CA GLY A 71 -47.21 -0.38 -13.50
C GLY A 71 -46.94 -0.66 -12.01
N VAL A 72 -45.73 -1.10 -11.64
CA VAL A 72 -45.32 -1.30 -10.24
C VAL A 72 -44.46 -0.13 -9.79
N SER A 73 -44.79 0.47 -8.64
CA SER A 73 -44.07 1.64 -8.11
C SER A 73 -42.64 1.30 -7.67
N ALA A 74 -41.75 2.30 -7.63
CA ALA A 74 -40.36 2.09 -7.22
C ALA A 74 -40.25 1.55 -5.77
N PRO A 75 -41.04 2.04 -4.78
CA PRO A 75 -41.03 1.46 -3.44
C PRO A 75 -41.35 -0.03 -3.40
N ALA A 76 -42.27 -0.51 -4.24
CA ALA A 76 -42.64 -1.93 -4.30
C ALA A 76 -41.59 -2.82 -5.00
N LEU A 77 -40.73 -2.23 -5.83
CA LEU A 77 -39.64 -2.94 -6.53
C LEU A 77 -38.32 -2.90 -5.76
N TYR A 78 -37.96 -1.73 -5.25
CA TYR A 78 -36.59 -1.42 -4.80
C TYR A 78 -36.52 -0.98 -3.34
N GLY A 79 -37.67 -0.79 -2.68
CA GLY A 79 -37.71 -0.36 -1.29
C GLY A 79 -37.13 -1.40 -0.32
N PRO A 80 -36.85 -1.00 0.94
CA PRO A 80 -36.32 -1.91 1.97
C PRO A 80 -37.13 -3.18 2.19
N TRP A 81 -38.44 -3.11 1.98
CA TRP A 81 -39.41 -4.19 2.18
C TRP A 81 -39.88 -4.85 0.88
N ALA A 82 -39.33 -4.44 -0.26
CA ALA A 82 -39.67 -5.05 -1.55
C ALA A 82 -39.11 -6.48 -1.66
N PRO A 83 -39.68 -7.35 -2.52
CA PRO A 83 -39.18 -8.71 -2.71
C PRO A 83 -37.70 -8.75 -3.12
N HIS A 84 -36.93 -9.68 -2.56
CA HIS A 84 -35.49 -9.83 -2.83
C HIS A 84 -35.14 -9.92 -4.33
N ALA A 85 -36.01 -10.53 -5.15
CA ALA A 85 -35.82 -10.65 -6.59
C ALA A 85 -35.58 -9.31 -7.32
N THR A 86 -36.07 -8.20 -6.78
CA THR A 86 -35.87 -6.85 -7.32
C THR A 86 -35.14 -5.93 -6.36
N ALA A 87 -35.41 -6.06 -5.06
CA ALA A 87 -34.83 -5.20 -4.04
C ALA A 87 -33.32 -5.43 -3.88
N ASP A 88 -32.83 -6.64 -4.10
CA ASP A 88 -31.42 -6.96 -3.91
C ASP A 88 -30.51 -6.30 -4.95
N ALA A 89 -31.04 -5.76 -6.04
CA ALA A 89 -30.25 -4.98 -7.00
C ALA A 89 -29.74 -3.67 -6.39
N VAL A 90 -30.49 -3.10 -5.43
CA VAL A 90 -30.21 -1.79 -4.83
C VAL A 90 -30.01 -1.84 -3.31
N ARG A 91 -29.82 -3.04 -2.74
CA ARG A 91 -29.56 -3.14 -1.29
C ARG A 91 -28.19 -2.54 -0.95
N PRO A 92 -28.03 -1.98 0.27
CA PRO A 92 -26.71 -1.60 0.75
C PRO A 92 -25.68 -2.74 0.59
N GLY A 93 -24.47 -2.41 0.17
CA GLY A 93 -23.40 -3.37 -0.14
C GLY A 93 -23.38 -3.88 -1.59
N GLN A 94 -24.35 -3.50 -2.45
CA GLN A 94 -24.34 -3.90 -3.86
C GLN A 94 -23.47 -3.03 -4.73
N SER A 95 -22.90 -3.62 -5.78
CA SER A 95 -22.11 -2.89 -6.77
C SER A 95 -22.94 -1.88 -7.55
N VAL A 96 -22.37 -0.70 -7.77
CA VAL A 96 -22.90 0.34 -8.66
C VAL A 96 -21.86 0.68 -9.71
N THR A 97 -22.29 0.74 -10.97
CA THR A 97 -21.52 1.40 -12.04
C THR A 97 -22.41 2.39 -12.73
N HIS A 98 -21.92 3.61 -12.90
CA HIS A 98 -22.61 4.63 -13.65
C HIS A 98 -21.69 5.16 -14.76
N ARG A 99 -22.32 5.40 -15.90
CA ARG A 99 -21.71 5.99 -17.08
C ARG A 99 -22.57 7.16 -17.49
N TRP A 100 -21.95 8.27 -17.87
CA TRP A 100 -22.65 9.39 -18.49
C TRP A 100 -21.87 9.95 -19.68
N GLY A 101 -22.55 10.77 -20.47
CA GLY A 101 -21.99 11.50 -21.60
C GLY A 101 -23.07 12.30 -22.32
N LEU A 102 -22.85 12.53 -23.61
CA LEU A 102 -23.68 13.40 -24.44
C LEU A 102 -24.23 12.65 -25.67
N GLY A 103 -25.45 13.00 -26.06
CA GLY A 103 -26.11 12.48 -27.26
C GLY A 103 -26.44 11.00 -27.13
N THR A 104 -25.60 10.13 -27.71
CA THR A 104 -25.72 8.66 -27.62
C THR A 104 -24.48 8.00 -27.03
N TYR A 105 -23.47 8.78 -26.66
CA TYR A 105 -22.21 8.27 -26.14
C TYR A 105 -22.19 8.36 -24.61
N THR A 106 -21.66 7.31 -23.96
CA THR A 106 -21.43 7.31 -22.51
C THR A 106 -20.02 6.82 -22.20
N MET A 107 -19.44 7.34 -21.12
CA MET A 107 -18.13 6.98 -20.61
C MET A 107 -18.23 6.55 -19.14
N ALA A 108 -17.29 5.73 -18.67
CA ALA A 108 -17.24 5.39 -17.26
C ALA A 108 -17.02 6.66 -16.44
N SER A 109 -17.84 6.87 -15.42
CA SER A 109 -17.77 8.04 -14.55
C SER A 109 -17.76 7.69 -13.06
N PHE A 110 -18.30 6.52 -12.70
CA PHE A 110 -18.37 6.10 -11.31
C PHE A 110 -18.43 4.57 -11.18
N ARG A 111 -17.68 4.04 -10.22
CA ARG A 111 -17.76 2.65 -9.75
C ARG A 111 -17.69 2.63 -8.23
N GLY A 112 -18.64 1.96 -7.60
CA GLY A 112 -18.76 1.99 -6.16
C GLY A 112 -19.74 0.97 -5.60
N THR A 113 -20.22 1.24 -4.39
CA THR A 113 -21.15 0.39 -3.64
C THR A 113 -22.32 1.20 -3.11
N VAL A 114 -23.53 0.64 -3.19
CA VAL A 114 -24.73 1.26 -2.60
C VAL A 114 -24.53 1.37 -1.09
N ARG A 115 -24.72 2.57 -0.57
CA ARG A 115 -24.63 2.87 0.87
C ARG A 115 -26.01 2.91 1.50
N ALA A 116 -26.94 3.60 0.87
CA ALA A 116 -28.29 3.73 1.39
C ALA A 116 -29.32 3.67 0.26
N ARG A 117 -30.53 3.25 0.65
CA ARG A 117 -31.73 3.39 -0.16
C ARG A 117 -32.84 3.95 0.70
N SER A 118 -33.67 4.82 0.13
CA SER A 118 -34.81 5.42 0.81
C SER A 118 -36.00 5.45 -0.13
N ALA A 119 -37.07 4.75 0.25
CA ALA A 119 -38.30 4.70 -0.53
C ALA A 119 -39.29 5.74 -0.01
N LYS A 120 -39.78 6.60 -0.90
CA LYS A 120 -40.78 7.62 -0.57
C LYS A 120 -42.13 7.22 -1.16
N SER A 121 -43.08 6.88 -0.29
CA SER A 121 -44.43 6.48 -0.73
C SER A 121 -45.23 7.60 -1.38
N GLY A 122 -44.93 8.86 -1.07
CA GLY A 122 -45.63 10.02 -1.64
C GLY A 122 -45.18 10.44 -3.04
N THR A 123 -44.04 9.95 -3.53
CA THR A 123 -43.45 10.35 -4.82
C THR A 123 -43.23 9.16 -5.76
N ASP A 124 -43.65 7.95 -5.38
CA ASP A 124 -43.40 6.69 -6.10
C ASP A 124 -41.94 6.48 -6.52
N SER A 125 -41.00 7.09 -5.80
CA SER A 125 -39.57 7.07 -6.09
C SER A 125 -38.74 6.43 -4.98
N VAL A 126 -37.59 5.88 -5.37
CA VAL A 126 -36.57 5.36 -4.46
C VAL A 126 -35.28 6.10 -4.71
N LEU A 127 -34.77 6.77 -3.68
CA LEU A 127 -33.45 7.38 -3.70
C LEU A 127 -32.40 6.34 -3.32
N VAL A 128 -31.36 6.21 -4.12
CA VAL A 128 -30.22 5.33 -3.88
C VAL A 128 -28.98 6.19 -3.84
N THR A 129 -28.20 6.10 -2.76
CA THR A 129 -26.91 6.77 -2.65
C THR A 129 -25.81 5.72 -2.63
N ALA A 130 -24.73 5.98 -3.36
CA ALA A 130 -23.58 5.11 -3.44
C ALA A 130 -22.28 5.91 -3.33
N LEU A 131 -21.29 5.30 -2.69
CA LEU A 131 -19.94 5.85 -2.58
C LEU A 131 -19.00 5.00 -3.42
N ASP A 132 -17.93 5.61 -3.93
CA ASP A 132 -16.92 4.94 -4.74
C ASP A 132 -16.14 3.84 -3.97
N GLY A 133 -14.95 3.47 -4.44
CA GLY A 133 -14.10 2.49 -3.78
C GLY A 133 -13.77 2.80 -2.32
N ALA A 134 -13.94 4.04 -1.84
CA ALA A 134 -13.73 4.41 -0.44
C ALA A 134 -14.67 3.64 0.51
N GLU A 135 -15.83 3.18 0.05
CA GLU A 135 -16.74 2.37 0.88
C GLU A 135 -16.13 1.02 1.25
N ARG A 136 -15.29 0.45 0.36
CA ARG A 136 -14.55 -0.79 0.68
C ARG A 136 -13.52 -0.55 1.78
N LEU A 137 -13.05 0.67 1.98
CA LEU A 137 -12.01 1.04 2.93
C LEU A 137 -12.56 1.40 4.33
N ARG A 138 -13.80 1.00 4.63
CA ARG A 138 -14.43 1.19 5.94
C ARG A 138 -13.98 0.18 6.99
N MET A 139 -13.18 -0.84 6.64
CA MET A 139 -12.65 -1.77 7.62
C MET A 139 -11.73 -1.08 8.63
N PRO A 140 -11.57 -1.64 9.85
CA PRO A 140 -10.62 -1.13 10.82
C PRO A 140 -9.21 -1.04 10.25
N ALA A 141 -8.60 0.13 10.39
CA ALA A 141 -7.21 0.32 10.03
C ALA A 141 -6.30 -0.44 11.00
N GLN A 142 -5.34 -1.17 10.44
CA GLN A 142 -4.30 -1.83 11.20
C GLN A 142 -3.06 -1.85 10.32
N LEU A 143 -1.94 -1.43 10.90
CA LEU A 143 -0.62 -1.55 10.32
C LEU A 143 0.19 -2.53 11.16
N PRO A 144 1.08 -3.33 10.56
CA PRO A 144 2.06 -4.08 11.32
C PRO A 144 3.02 -3.11 12.02
N ARG A 145 3.68 -3.60 13.05
CA ARG A 145 4.58 -2.83 13.91
C ARG A 145 5.90 -3.58 14.07
N PRO A 146 6.66 -3.80 12.98
CA PRO A 146 7.90 -4.53 13.06
C PRO A 146 8.94 -3.77 13.89
N SER A 147 9.76 -4.51 14.63
CA SER A 147 10.88 -3.94 15.39
C SER A 147 12.14 -3.74 14.54
N GLY A 148 12.18 -4.25 13.30
CA GLY A 148 13.40 -4.24 12.48
C GLY A 148 13.96 -2.86 12.11
N GLY A 149 13.19 -1.78 12.30
CA GLY A 149 13.69 -0.40 12.18
C GLY A 149 14.23 0.21 13.47
N LEU A 150 14.16 -0.51 14.59
CA LEU A 150 14.53 -0.05 15.93
C LEU A 150 15.56 -0.99 16.58
N ASP A 151 16.33 -1.70 15.76
CA ASP A 151 17.24 -2.78 16.17
C ASP A 151 18.16 -2.35 17.33
N GLU A 152 18.10 -3.13 18.41
CA GLU A 152 18.86 -2.93 19.65
C GLU A 152 20.38 -2.97 19.39
N ALA A 153 20.81 -3.82 18.43
CA ALA A 153 22.23 -4.08 18.13
C ALA A 153 22.84 -3.09 17.11
N ALA A 154 22.03 -2.34 16.37
CA ALA A 154 22.53 -1.36 15.40
C ALA A 154 23.11 -0.13 16.14
N SER A 155 24.27 0.38 15.68
CA SER A 155 24.92 1.57 16.22
C SER A 155 24.23 2.90 15.84
N GLY A 156 22.93 2.84 15.57
CA GLY A 156 22.10 3.92 15.02
C GLY A 156 21.26 3.41 13.87
N ILE A 157 20.09 4.01 13.68
CA ILE A 157 19.22 3.76 12.53
C ILE A 157 19.86 4.47 11.34
N ALA A 158 20.33 3.71 10.35
CA ALA A 158 20.81 4.32 9.12
C ALA A 158 19.63 5.01 8.43
N ALA A 159 19.77 6.30 8.10
CA ALA A 159 18.76 7.06 7.35
C ALA A 159 18.40 6.43 5.99
N THR A 160 19.19 5.44 5.55
CA THR A 160 18.98 4.70 4.32
C THR A 160 18.11 3.47 4.48
N ASP A 161 17.73 3.05 5.70
CA ASP A 161 17.03 1.78 5.92
C ASP A 161 15.54 2.01 6.26
N TRP A 162 14.71 2.10 5.20
CA TRP A 162 13.29 2.43 5.36
C TRP A 162 12.47 1.16 5.63
N VAL A 163 11.96 1.03 6.85
CA VAL A 163 10.97 -0.01 7.19
C VAL A 163 9.73 0.15 6.33
N GLY A 164 9.29 1.39 6.15
CA GLY A 164 8.13 1.75 5.36
C GLY A 164 8.22 3.14 4.78
N SER A 165 7.10 3.57 4.22
CA SER A 165 6.81 4.95 3.87
C SER A 165 5.32 5.18 4.02
N ALA A 166 4.90 6.44 3.95
CA ALA A 166 3.49 6.78 3.81
C ALA A 166 2.80 5.99 2.68
N THR A 167 3.46 5.87 1.52
CA THR A 167 2.98 5.10 0.38
C THR A 167 2.82 3.61 0.72
N TRP A 168 3.75 3.01 1.45
CA TRP A 168 3.64 1.61 1.89
C TRP A 168 2.44 1.40 2.83
N CYS A 169 2.17 2.33 3.75
CA CYS A 169 1.03 2.23 4.64
C CYS A 169 -0.29 2.29 3.87
N VAL A 170 -0.39 3.17 2.87
CA VAL A 170 -1.54 3.25 1.96
C VAL A 170 -1.69 1.92 1.19
N ASP A 171 -0.61 1.41 0.59
CA ASP A 171 -0.58 0.11 -0.09
C ASP A 171 -1.10 -1.03 0.80
N HIS A 172 -0.59 -1.14 2.02
CA HIS A 172 -0.99 -2.18 2.96
C HIS A 172 -2.49 -2.12 3.28
N LEU A 173 -3.02 -0.93 3.56
CA LEU A 173 -4.44 -0.71 3.85
C LEU A 173 -5.33 -1.07 2.65
N LEU A 174 -4.92 -0.70 1.43
CA LEU A 174 -5.60 -1.09 0.19
C LEU A 174 -5.61 -2.62 0.00
N ARG A 175 -4.48 -3.29 0.23
CA ARG A 175 -4.37 -4.75 0.08
C ARG A 175 -5.26 -5.49 1.07
N ARG A 176 -5.40 -5.01 2.30
CA ARG A 176 -6.38 -5.55 3.27
C ARG A 176 -7.83 -5.39 2.80
N ALA A 177 -8.10 -4.42 1.93
CA ALA A 177 -9.40 -4.22 1.28
C ALA A 177 -9.59 -5.02 -0.02
N GLY A 178 -8.62 -5.84 -0.43
CA GLY A 178 -8.63 -6.54 -1.71
C GLY A 178 -8.44 -5.59 -2.91
N ILE A 179 -7.75 -4.47 -2.71
CA ILE A 179 -7.31 -3.55 -3.76
C ILE A 179 -5.79 -3.70 -3.86
N HIS A 180 -5.33 -4.31 -4.95
CA HIS A 180 -3.95 -4.78 -5.06
C HIS A 180 -3.11 -3.91 -6.01
N THR A 181 -1.87 -3.65 -5.59
CA THR A 181 -0.79 -3.02 -6.40
C THR A 181 0.15 -4.06 -7.01
N SER A 182 0.17 -5.26 -6.43
CA SER A 182 1.02 -6.41 -6.78
C SER A 182 0.25 -7.71 -6.47
N PRO A 183 0.70 -8.87 -6.99
CA PRO A 183 0.05 -10.16 -6.72
C PRO A 183 -0.21 -10.38 -5.23
N PRO A 184 -1.44 -10.71 -4.81
CA PRO A 184 -1.73 -10.94 -3.40
C PRO A 184 -0.98 -12.17 -2.86
N PRO A 185 -0.75 -12.25 -1.54
CA PRO A 185 -0.19 -13.45 -0.92
C PRO A 185 -1.04 -14.67 -1.27
N ARG A 186 -0.40 -15.79 -1.60
CA ARG A 186 -1.10 -17.06 -1.78
C ARG A 186 -1.84 -17.47 -0.52
N SER A 187 -2.87 -18.29 -0.70
CA SER A 187 -3.56 -18.93 0.43
C SER A 187 -2.55 -19.75 1.26
N GLY A 188 -2.57 -19.56 2.58
CA GLY A 188 -1.64 -20.24 3.50
C GLY A 188 -0.23 -19.64 3.55
N CYS A 189 0.04 -18.54 2.86
CA CYS A 189 1.32 -17.84 2.90
C CYS A 189 1.73 -17.51 4.35
N ILE A 190 2.99 -17.80 4.70
CA ILE A 190 3.54 -17.60 6.05
C ILE A 190 4.47 -16.39 6.13
N MET A 191 4.92 -15.86 5.01
CA MET A 191 5.65 -14.59 4.93
C MET A 191 5.34 -13.91 3.60
N TYR A 192 4.96 -12.63 3.63
CA TYR A 192 4.73 -11.81 2.44
C TYR A 192 5.21 -10.37 2.65
N ALA A 193 6.05 -9.88 1.74
CA ALA A 193 6.43 -8.47 1.65
C ALA A 193 6.19 -7.96 0.23
N SER A 194 5.39 -6.90 0.08
CA SER A 194 5.10 -6.33 -1.25
C SER A 194 6.31 -5.66 -1.88
N TYR A 195 7.22 -5.11 -1.05
CA TYR A 195 8.29 -4.18 -1.43
C TYR A 195 7.83 -2.91 -2.13
N HIS A 196 6.53 -2.64 -2.08
CA HIS A 196 5.93 -1.45 -2.61
C HIS A 196 6.00 -0.33 -1.57
N GLY A 197 7.04 0.52 -1.65
CA GLY A 197 7.20 1.66 -0.77
C GLY A 197 7.96 1.40 0.54
N GLY A 198 8.35 0.15 0.83
CA GLY A 198 8.92 -0.21 2.13
C GLY A 198 9.23 -1.70 2.26
N ALA A 199 10.06 -2.05 3.24
CA ALA A 199 10.48 -3.43 3.49
C ALA A 199 9.57 -4.18 4.47
N ALA A 200 8.64 -3.51 5.16
CA ALA A 200 7.74 -4.15 6.11
C ALA A 200 6.87 -5.24 5.46
N ALA A 201 6.69 -6.35 6.18
CA ALA A 201 5.89 -7.48 5.75
C ALA A 201 4.40 -7.26 6.07
N SER A 202 3.52 -7.81 5.24
CA SER A 202 2.06 -7.88 5.53
C SER A 202 1.65 -9.22 6.13
N VAL A 203 2.49 -10.24 5.97
CA VAL A 203 2.41 -11.52 6.68
C VAL A 203 3.81 -11.83 7.21
N GLY A 204 3.93 -12.13 8.49
CA GLY A 204 5.21 -12.20 9.19
C GLY A 204 5.69 -10.82 9.65
N THR A 205 6.90 -10.77 10.21
CA THR A 205 7.45 -9.57 10.85
C THR A 205 8.86 -9.30 10.35
N LEU A 206 9.13 -8.06 9.93
CA LEU A 206 10.49 -7.61 9.58
C LEU A 206 11.34 -7.54 10.86
N THR A 207 12.43 -8.30 10.90
CA THR A 207 13.32 -8.42 12.07
C THR A 207 14.58 -7.59 11.94
N THR A 208 15.14 -7.49 10.74
CA THR A 208 16.38 -6.74 10.50
C THR A 208 16.38 -6.15 9.10
N LEU A 209 16.95 -4.95 8.98
CA LEU A 209 17.13 -4.22 7.73
C LEU A 209 18.56 -3.66 7.67
N SER A 210 19.25 -3.81 6.55
CA SER A 210 20.57 -3.21 6.35
C SER A 210 20.94 -3.04 4.88
N GLY A 211 21.98 -2.24 4.61
CA GLY A 211 22.61 -2.16 3.29
C GLY A 211 21.94 -1.19 2.31
N GLY A 212 21.01 -0.34 2.76
CA GLY A 212 20.48 0.77 1.97
C GLY A 212 19.17 0.46 1.26
N TRP A 213 18.08 0.54 2.02
CA TRP A 213 16.69 0.46 1.55
C TRP A 213 16.05 1.84 1.37
N ASN A 214 16.63 2.67 0.50
CA ASN A 214 16.17 4.06 0.25
C ASN A 214 15.95 4.37 -1.24
N ARG A 215 15.78 3.35 -2.10
CA ARG A 215 15.64 3.51 -3.55
C ARG A 215 14.44 2.73 -4.06
N TRP A 216 13.63 3.39 -4.88
CA TRP A 216 12.47 2.82 -5.55
C TRP A 216 12.39 3.34 -6.99
N SER A 217 11.73 2.57 -7.85
CA SER A 217 11.55 2.92 -9.27
C SER A 217 10.12 2.64 -9.72
N HIS A 218 9.58 3.51 -10.59
CA HIS A 218 8.19 3.48 -11.05
C HIS A 218 7.99 3.31 -12.57
N PRO A 219 8.93 3.61 -13.50
CA PRO A 219 8.53 3.61 -14.89
C PRO A 219 8.25 2.20 -15.44
N THR A 220 8.85 1.13 -14.89
CA THR A 220 8.58 -0.27 -15.29
C THR A 220 9.13 -1.33 -14.29
N PRO A 221 8.59 -1.55 -13.07
CA PRO A 221 8.83 -2.88 -12.46
C PRO A 221 7.80 -3.37 -11.42
N PRO A 222 7.66 -4.71 -11.31
CA PRO A 222 6.80 -5.55 -12.13
C PRO A 222 5.32 -5.12 -12.16
N TYR A 223 4.85 -4.28 -11.23
CA TYR A 223 3.45 -3.82 -11.23
C TYR A 223 3.24 -2.33 -10.95
N THR A 224 3.80 -1.73 -9.88
CA THR A 224 3.61 -0.28 -9.61
C THR A 224 4.84 0.46 -9.08
N ALA A 225 5.58 -0.09 -8.11
CA ALA A 225 6.84 0.50 -7.64
C ALA A 225 7.68 -0.52 -6.86
N ALA A 226 8.83 -0.88 -7.40
CA ALA A 226 9.70 -1.89 -6.80
C ALA A 226 10.80 -1.26 -5.94
N ALA A 227 11.18 -1.96 -4.85
CA ALA A 227 12.38 -1.64 -4.10
C ALA A 227 13.62 -1.98 -4.92
N LEU A 228 14.58 -1.06 -4.99
CA LEU A 228 15.78 -1.19 -5.81
C LEU A 228 17.02 -1.37 -4.93
N GLY A 229 17.73 -2.49 -5.11
CA GLY A 229 19.00 -2.73 -4.43
C GLY A 229 20.07 -1.67 -4.76
N PRO A 230 21.07 -1.46 -3.89
CA PRO A 230 22.19 -0.56 -4.16
C PRO A 230 22.98 -1.01 -5.39
N ARG A 231 23.55 -0.06 -6.15
CA ARG A 231 24.40 -0.37 -7.31
C ARG A 231 25.70 -1.08 -6.90
N ASN A 232 26.24 -0.70 -5.75
CA ASN A 232 27.49 -1.21 -5.19
C ASN A 232 27.19 -1.79 -3.79
N GLY A 233 27.21 -3.11 -3.67
CA GLY A 233 26.89 -3.81 -2.42
C GLY A 233 25.51 -4.48 -2.45
N PHE A 234 25.01 -4.81 -1.26
CA PHE A 234 23.76 -5.56 -1.10
C PHE A 234 22.90 -4.96 0.01
N ALA A 235 21.62 -4.79 -0.29
CA ALA A 235 20.58 -4.55 0.70
C ALA A 235 20.06 -5.90 1.22
N VAL A 236 19.87 -6.02 2.54
CA VAL A 236 19.40 -7.24 3.21
C VAL A 236 18.15 -6.90 4.02
N ALA A 237 17.11 -7.71 3.87
CA ALA A 237 15.95 -7.69 4.77
C ALA A 237 15.68 -9.11 5.27
N ARG A 238 15.46 -9.23 6.59
CA ARG A 238 15.15 -10.50 7.26
C ARG A 238 13.76 -10.45 7.88
N TYR A 239 13.07 -11.58 7.82
CA TYR A 239 11.70 -11.73 8.27
C TYR A 239 11.53 -12.98 9.10
N ALA A 240 10.92 -12.83 10.26
CA ALA A 240 10.31 -13.96 10.95
C ALA A 240 8.97 -14.26 10.25
N PRO A 241 8.73 -15.50 9.78
CA PRO A 241 7.44 -15.86 9.21
C PRO A 241 6.36 -15.82 10.31
N ALA A 242 5.10 -15.56 9.96
CA ALA A 242 3.97 -15.60 10.89
C ALA A 242 3.79 -16.98 11.54
N ILE A 243 4.23 -18.03 10.84
CA ILE A 243 4.28 -19.41 11.32
C ILE A 243 5.67 -19.97 11.03
N ARG A 244 6.33 -20.50 12.06
CA ARG A 244 7.59 -21.24 11.92
C ARG A 244 7.31 -22.63 11.38
N GLY A 245 7.31 -22.74 10.06
CA GLY A 245 7.14 -24.01 9.34
C GLY A 245 8.27 -25.00 9.65
N LEU A 246 7.97 -26.29 9.61
CA LEU A 246 8.92 -27.38 9.91
C LEU A 246 9.68 -27.83 8.66
N ASN A 247 10.92 -28.30 8.81
CA ASN A 247 11.65 -28.98 7.71
C ASN A 247 11.46 -30.51 7.69
N ARG A 248 10.54 -31.03 8.51
CA ARG A 248 10.22 -32.45 8.66
C ARG A 248 8.73 -32.62 8.91
N ASN A 249 8.24 -33.85 8.73
CA ASN A 249 6.85 -34.22 9.02
C ASN A 249 5.81 -33.47 8.16
N LEU A 250 6.23 -32.99 6.98
CA LEU A 250 5.40 -32.19 6.09
C LEU A 250 4.39 -33.02 5.25
N LYS A 251 4.39 -34.35 5.34
CA LYS A 251 3.45 -35.27 4.65
C LYS A 251 3.02 -34.81 3.25
N GLY A 252 3.97 -34.75 2.30
CA GLY A 252 3.68 -34.36 0.92
C GLY A 252 3.50 -32.85 0.69
N THR A 253 3.86 -32.02 1.68
CA THR A 253 3.96 -30.56 1.51
C THR A 253 5.42 -30.11 1.41
N GLY A 254 5.61 -28.95 0.81
CA GLY A 254 6.90 -28.27 0.70
C GLY A 254 6.70 -26.76 0.76
N TYR A 255 7.78 -26.00 0.57
CA TYR A 255 7.74 -24.54 0.58
C TYR A 255 7.95 -23.98 -0.82
N TRP A 256 7.07 -23.10 -1.24
CA TRP A 256 7.21 -22.28 -2.43
C TRP A 256 7.72 -20.91 -2.02
N TYR A 257 8.99 -20.63 -2.33
CA TYR A 257 9.62 -19.34 -2.09
C TYR A 257 9.75 -18.60 -3.42
N GLU A 258 8.98 -17.53 -3.61
CA GLU A 258 8.94 -16.79 -4.88
C GLU A 258 8.99 -15.28 -4.69
N THR A 259 9.30 -14.59 -5.79
CA THR A 259 9.25 -13.14 -5.90
C THR A 259 9.27 -12.74 -7.36
N PHE A 260 9.01 -11.46 -7.63
CA PHE A 260 9.27 -10.87 -8.93
C PHE A 260 10.49 -9.96 -8.88
N PHE A 261 11.28 -10.00 -9.94
CA PHE A 261 12.41 -9.11 -10.17
C PHE A 261 12.23 -8.33 -11.47
N ASP A 262 12.86 -7.16 -11.55
CA ASP A 262 13.04 -6.45 -12.80
C ASP A 262 14.51 -6.11 -13.02
N THR A 263 15.01 -6.45 -14.22
CA THR A 263 16.39 -6.28 -14.62
C THR A 263 16.58 -5.20 -15.70
N THR A 264 15.55 -4.44 -16.05
CA THR A 264 15.57 -3.45 -17.15
C THR A 264 16.66 -2.39 -16.97
N ASP A 265 16.74 -1.84 -15.76
CA ASP A 265 17.65 -0.75 -15.37
C ASP A 265 19.00 -1.24 -14.80
N THR A 266 19.25 -2.55 -14.82
CA THR A 266 20.57 -3.10 -14.49
C THR A 266 21.63 -2.51 -15.43
N ALA A 267 22.85 -2.32 -14.90
CA ALA A 267 23.94 -1.71 -15.65
C ALA A 267 24.09 -2.32 -17.07
N PRO A 268 24.05 -1.52 -18.16
CA PRO A 268 23.83 -2.02 -19.53
C PRO A 268 24.89 -2.99 -20.08
N SER A 269 26.12 -2.94 -19.58
CA SER A 269 27.23 -3.72 -20.13
C SER A 269 28.46 -3.56 -19.24
N GLY A 270 28.80 -4.59 -18.50
CA GLY A 270 29.92 -4.62 -17.58
C GLY A 270 29.58 -5.62 -16.49
N TRP A 271 30.54 -6.43 -16.09
CA TRP A 271 30.39 -7.38 -15.01
C TRP A 271 30.10 -6.60 -13.72
N ASN A 272 28.83 -6.31 -13.43
CA ASN A 272 28.42 -5.84 -12.12
C ASN A 272 28.24 -7.09 -11.26
N PRO A 273 29.20 -7.46 -10.39
CA PRO A 273 29.06 -8.62 -9.52
C PRO A 273 27.88 -8.47 -8.55
N TYR A 274 27.34 -7.26 -8.43
CA TYR A 274 26.18 -6.97 -7.60
C TYR A 274 24.84 -7.17 -8.31
N SER A 275 24.76 -7.47 -9.62
CA SER A 275 23.48 -7.79 -10.30
C SER A 275 22.98 -9.21 -9.94
N GLN A 276 22.77 -9.43 -8.65
CA GLN A 276 22.45 -10.71 -8.04
C GLN A 276 21.37 -10.52 -6.99
N ALA A 277 20.49 -11.51 -6.90
CA ALA A 277 19.53 -11.61 -5.81
C ALA A 277 19.74 -12.93 -5.08
N ARG A 278 19.46 -12.92 -3.77
CA ARG A 278 19.48 -14.12 -2.95
C ARG A 278 18.22 -14.22 -2.12
N LEU A 279 17.62 -15.40 -2.13
CA LEU A 279 16.54 -15.77 -1.23
C LEU A 279 17.11 -16.80 -0.25
N GLU A 280 16.89 -16.64 1.05
CA GLU A 280 17.41 -17.59 2.05
C GLU A 280 16.32 -18.00 3.04
N ILE A 281 16.30 -19.27 3.41
CA ILE A 281 15.55 -19.80 4.54
C ILE A 281 16.58 -20.23 5.59
N HIS A 282 16.48 -19.64 6.78
CA HIS A 282 17.31 -19.95 7.94
C HIS A 282 16.53 -20.92 8.82
N TRP A 283 17.17 -21.99 9.26
CA TRP A 283 16.55 -23.05 10.04
C TRP A 283 17.13 -23.10 11.45
N THR A 284 16.26 -23.14 12.44
CA THR A 284 16.62 -23.52 13.81
C THR A 284 16.71 -25.04 13.89
N THR A 285 17.91 -25.55 14.07
CA THR A 285 18.20 -26.98 14.29
C THR A 285 19.05 -27.15 15.54
N ALA A 286 19.39 -28.39 15.92
CA ALA A 286 20.31 -28.64 17.03
C ALA A 286 21.71 -28.11 16.68
N GLY A 287 22.26 -27.20 17.49
CA GLY A 287 23.60 -26.65 17.31
C GLY A 287 23.64 -25.41 16.42
N THR A 288 24.37 -25.48 15.30
CA THR A 288 24.63 -24.34 14.39
C THR A 288 23.43 -24.05 13.48
N GLU A 289 23.15 -22.77 13.23
CA GLU A 289 22.18 -22.31 12.24
C GLU A 289 22.44 -22.97 10.87
N GLN A 290 21.38 -23.50 10.26
CA GLN A 290 21.44 -24.11 8.92
C GLN A 290 20.70 -23.23 7.94
N ARG A 291 21.15 -23.18 6.68
CA ARG A 291 20.55 -22.34 5.66
C ARG A 291 20.22 -23.13 4.40
N THR A 292 19.16 -22.73 3.74
CA THR A 292 18.88 -23.08 2.34
C THR A 292 18.83 -21.78 1.54
N SER A 293 19.78 -21.61 0.63
CA SER A 293 19.99 -20.36 -0.10
C SER A 293 19.78 -20.57 -1.59
N PHE A 294 19.15 -19.58 -2.23
CA PHE A 294 18.89 -19.53 -3.65
C PHE A 294 19.54 -18.29 -4.22
N LEU A 295 20.58 -18.46 -5.03
CA LEU A 295 21.27 -17.37 -5.72
C LEU A 295 20.78 -17.29 -7.17
N LEU A 296 20.37 -16.08 -7.54
CA LEU A 296 20.07 -15.68 -8.90
C LEU A 296 21.17 -14.75 -9.39
N ASP A 297 21.92 -15.22 -10.38
CA ASP A 297 23.04 -14.49 -10.95
C ASP A 297 22.81 -14.31 -12.45
N TRP A 298 22.20 -13.18 -12.82
CA TRP A 298 21.95 -12.81 -14.21
C TRP A 298 23.26 -12.56 -14.97
N SER A 299 24.30 -12.10 -14.28
CA SER A 299 25.62 -11.86 -14.88
C SER A 299 26.29 -13.18 -15.30
N GLY A 300 26.25 -14.17 -14.41
CA GLY A 300 26.77 -15.53 -14.62
C GLY A 300 25.79 -16.48 -15.31
N GLN A 301 24.57 -16.03 -15.61
CA GLN A 301 23.49 -16.83 -16.23
C GLN A 301 23.23 -18.15 -15.49
N ARG A 302 23.22 -18.08 -14.16
CA ARG A 302 23.13 -19.26 -13.31
C ARG A 302 22.13 -19.07 -12.18
N LEU A 303 21.49 -20.17 -11.87
CA LEU A 303 20.62 -20.36 -10.73
C LEU A 303 21.28 -21.39 -9.82
N VAL A 304 21.50 -21.05 -8.56
CA VAL A 304 22.15 -21.94 -7.60
C VAL A 304 21.22 -22.16 -6.42
N ALA A 305 21.03 -23.42 -6.03
CA ALA A 305 20.43 -23.76 -4.74
C ALA A 305 21.47 -24.49 -3.89
N ALA A 306 21.70 -23.99 -2.68
CA ALA A 306 22.71 -24.50 -1.77
C ALA A 306 22.13 -24.71 -0.37
N ALA A 307 22.65 -25.67 0.39
CA ALA A 307 22.25 -25.88 1.77
C ALA A 307 23.44 -26.30 2.64
N GLY A 308 23.54 -25.73 3.85
CA GLY A 308 24.69 -25.96 4.72
C GLY A 308 24.72 -25.10 5.98
N ALA A 309 25.79 -25.29 6.76
CA ALA A 309 26.09 -24.54 7.99
C ALA A 309 27.10 -23.39 7.76
N ILE A 310 27.69 -23.28 6.55
CA ILE A 310 28.80 -22.37 6.24
C ILE A 310 28.30 -21.05 5.60
N THR A 311 28.82 -19.94 6.14
CA THR A 311 28.97 -18.51 5.73
C THR A 311 28.13 -17.86 4.62
N THR A 312 28.28 -16.53 4.53
CA THR A 312 27.58 -15.54 3.68
C THR A 312 27.64 -15.77 2.17
N VAL A 313 28.23 -16.87 1.68
CA VAL A 313 28.43 -17.16 0.25
C VAL A 313 27.86 -18.56 -0.06
N PRO A 314 26.67 -18.66 -0.70
CA PRO A 314 25.99 -19.93 -0.97
C PRO A 314 26.88 -20.94 -1.71
N GLU A 315 27.77 -20.47 -2.58
CA GLU A 315 28.62 -21.31 -3.41
C GLU A 315 29.67 -22.14 -2.64
N GLN A 316 29.89 -21.83 -1.36
CA GLN A 316 30.78 -22.61 -0.49
C GLN A 316 30.07 -23.82 0.15
N ASN A 317 28.73 -23.84 0.10
CA ASN A 317 27.94 -24.95 0.59
C ASN A 317 27.73 -26.01 -0.51
N PRO A 318 27.40 -27.26 -0.14
CA PRO A 318 26.86 -28.23 -1.08
C PRO A 318 25.70 -27.63 -1.87
N GLN A 319 25.75 -27.78 -3.18
CA GLN A 319 24.88 -27.04 -4.09
C GLN A 319 24.54 -27.83 -5.36
N ILE A 320 23.49 -27.34 -6.02
CA ILE A 320 23.10 -27.68 -7.38
C ILE A 320 23.03 -26.39 -8.20
N THR A 321 23.23 -26.52 -9.50
CA THR A 321 23.27 -25.36 -10.41
C THR A 321 22.48 -25.67 -11.68
N TRP A 322 21.65 -24.71 -12.08
CA TRP A 322 21.00 -24.68 -13.38
C TRP A 322 21.49 -23.47 -14.17
N SER A 323 21.52 -23.61 -15.49
CA SER A 323 21.86 -22.52 -16.42
C SER A 323 20.78 -22.40 -17.49
N PRO A 324 19.60 -21.83 -17.17
CA PRO A 324 18.54 -21.63 -18.15
C PRO A 324 19.03 -20.70 -19.27
N PRO A 325 19.03 -21.12 -20.55
CA PRO A 325 19.59 -20.33 -21.64
C PRO A 325 18.89 -18.97 -21.82
N GLU A 326 17.62 -18.88 -21.45
CA GLU A 326 16.84 -17.65 -21.53
C GLU A 326 17.33 -16.56 -20.54
N MET A 327 17.99 -16.90 -19.43
CA MET A 327 18.61 -15.88 -18.57
C MET A 327 19.71 -15.12 -19.31
N GLY A 328 20.38 -15.79 -20.25
CA GLY A 328 21.37 -15.17 -21.14
C GLY A 328 20.76 -14.40 -22.31
N ALA A 329 19.64 -14.90 -22.86
CA ALA A 329 18.98 -14.32 -24.03
C ALA A 329 18.05 -13.12 -23.68
N GLU A 330 17.37 -13.17 -22.52
CA GLU A 330 16.36 -12.21 -22.08
C GLU A 330 16.84 -11.39 -20.86
N ARG A 331 18.09 -10.92 -20.90
CA ARG A 331 18.75 -10.29 -19.74
C ARG A 331 17.99 -9.15 -19.10
N LYS A 332 17.19 -8.42 -19.88
CA LYS A 332 16.47 -7.21 -19.45
C LYS A 332 14.97 -7.45 -19.47
N GLY A 333 14.33 -7.10 -18.36
CA GLY A 333 12.89 -7.05 -18.23
C GLY A 333 12.41 -7.72 -16.96
N ARG A 334 11.14 -8.10 -16.96
CA ARG A 334 10.47 -8.69 -15.81
C ARG A 334 10.73 -10.17 -15.71
N TRP A 335 11.05 -10.61 -14.49
CA TRP A 335 11.25 -12.00 -14.14
C TRP A 335 10.35 -12.40 -12.98
N HIS A 336 9.60 -13.48 -13.13
CA HIS A 336 9.08 -14.24 -11.99
C HIS A 336 10.03 -15.38 -11.68
N VAL A 337 10.28 -15.61 -10.40
CA VAL A 337 11.15 -16.69 -9.93
C VAL A 337 10.50 -17.34 -8.73
N GLY A 338 10.38 -18.66 -8.75
CA GLY A 338 10.00 -19.42 -7.57
C GLY A 338 10.77 -20.73 -7.42
N PHE A 339 11.08 -21.06 -6.18
CA PHE A 339 11.74 -22.28 -5.75
C PHE A 339 10.79 -23.13 -4.94
N TRP A 340 10.73 -24.42 -5.26
CA TRP A 340 10.01 -25.42 -4.51
C TRP A 340 10.97 -26.24 -3.69
N ILE A 341 10.86 -26.17 -2.37
CA ILE A 341 11.72 -26.85 -1.42
C ILE A 341 10.94 -27.99 -0.78
N THR A 342 11.47 -29.20 -0.86
CA THR A 342 11.01 -30.34 -0.07
C THR A 342 12.16 -30.92 0.70
N VAL A 343 11.86 -31.46 1.87
CA VAL A 343 12.86 -32.09 2.74
C VAL A 343 12.29 -33.43 3.16
N SER A 344 12.99 -34.52 2.82
CA SER A 344 12.58 -35.88 3.18
C SER A 344 12.70 -36.10 4.69
N ASP A 345 12.09 -37.17 5.21
CA ASP A 345 12.26 -37.56 6.63
C ASP A 345 13.73 -37.84 6.99
N ALA A 346 14.53 -38.31 6.02
CA ALA A 346 15.97 -38.48 6.15
C ALA A 346 16.76 -37.16 6.12
N GLY A 347 16.19 -36.07 5.59
CA GLY A 347 16.82 -34.75 5.51
C GLY A 347 17.45 -34.37 4.19
N THR A 348 17.14 -35.14 3.16
CA THR A 348 17.51 -34.80 1.80
C THR A 348 16.71 -33.58 1.35
N VAL A 349 17.41 -32.46 1.14
CA VAL A 349 16.82 -31.24 0.58
C VAL A 349 16.72 -31.41 -0.93
N THR A 350 15.52 -31.33 -1.48
CA THR A 350 15.24 -31.38 -2.92
C THR A 350 14.62 -30.06 -3.36
N VAL A 351 15.19 -29.46 -4.40
CA VAL A 351 14.75 -28.17 -4.93
C VAL A 351 14.37 -28.30 -6.40
N ALA A 352 13.23 -27.73 -6.76
CA ALA A 352 12.86 -27.44 -8.15
C ALA A 352 12.70 -25.93 -8.32
N ALA A 353 12.83 -25.41 -9.54
CA ALA A 353 12.61 -23.99 -9.79
C ALA A 353 11.76 -23.74 -11.03
N ARG A 354 10.97 -22.65 -11.01
CA ARG A 354 10.25 -22.12 -12.16
C ARG A 354 10.65 -20.67 -12.34
N LEU A 355 10.88 -20.29 -13.59
CA LEU A 355 11.16 -18.91 -13.96
C LEU A 355 10.27 -18.53 -15.13
N THR A 356 9.77 -17.31 -15.13
CA THR A 356 9.07 -16.73 -16.29
C THR A 356 9.79 -15.45 -16.66
N GLY A 357 10.38 -15.43 -17.87
CA GLY A 357 11.13 -14.28 -18.36
C GLY A 357 10.25 -13.25 -19.08
N PRO A 358 10.86 -12.17 -19.59
CA PRO A 358 10.18 -11.11 -20.34
C PRO A 358 9.32 -11.58 -21.52
N SER A 359 9.69 -12.69 -22.18
CA SER A 359 8.89 -13.27 -23.27
C SER A 359 7.61 -13.98 -22.81
N GLY A 360 7.41 -14.12 -21.49
CA GLY A 360 6.33 -14.93 -20.91
C GLY A 360 6.60 -16.43 -20.96
N LYS A 361 7.77 -16.86 -21.46
CA LYS A 361 8.13 -18.28 -21.53
C LYS A 361 8.43 -18.84 -20.14
N LEU A 362 7.74 -19.92 -19.78
CA LEU A 362 7.99 -20.69 -18.56
C LEU A 362 9.22 -21.60 -18.72
N MET A 363 10.25 -21.36 -17.91
CA MET A 363 11.40 -22.23 -17.72
C MET A 363 11.19 -23.16 -16.54
N THR A 364 11.66 -24.40 -16.69
CA THR A 364 11.52 -25.44 -15.68
C THR A 364 12.87 -26.04 -15.35
N CYS A 365 13.29 -25.86 -14.10
CA CYS A 365 14.42 -26.57 -13.53
C CYS A 365 13.90 -27.81 -12.80
N ALA A 366 14.27 -28.99 -13.31
CA ALA A 366 13.83 -30.26 -12.75
C ALA A 366 14.22 -30.40 -11.27
N PRO A 367 13.43 -31.10 -10.44
CA PRO A 367 13.77 -31.34 -9.04
C PRO A 367 15.12 -32.05 -8.91
N GLN A 368 16.01 -31.53 -8.08
CA GLN A 368 17.31 -32.12 -7.79
C GLN A 368 17.59 -32.08 -6.28
N ALA A 369 18.17 -33.18 -5.77
CA ALA A 369 18.63 -33.26 -4.38
C ALA A 369 19.99 -32.56 -4.23
N ILE A 370 20.16 -31.80 -3.16
CA ILE A 370 21.46 -31.19 -2.83
C ILE A 370 22.40 -32.31 -2.34
N PRO A 371 23.53 -32.57 -3.03
CA PRO A 371 24.38 -33.72 -2.75
C PRO A 371 25.15 -33.54 -1.44
N GLY A 372 25.41 -34.64 -0.72
CA GLY A 372 26.34 -34.64 0.42
C GLY A 372 25.91 -33.82 1.64
N TYR A 373 24.66 -33.35 1.69
CA TYR A 373 24.12 -32.60 2.81
C TYR A 373 22.83 -33.21 3.35
N THR A 374 22.69 -33.21 4.67
CA THR A 374 21.49 -33.66 5.36
C THR A 374 21.05 -32.57 6.32
N LEU A 375 19.89 -31.97 6.06
CA LEU A 375 19.34 -30.92 6.91
C LEU A 375 18.75 -31.55 8.19
N PRO A 376 19.25 -31.24 9.40
CA PRO A 376 18.70 -31.81 10.63
C PRO A 376 17.24 -31.36 10.89
N PRO A 377 16.46 -32.11 11.70
CA PRO A 377 15.11 -31.69 12.08
C PRO A 377 15.09 -30.31 12.75
N GLY A 378 14.12 -29.48 12.37
CA GLY A 378 14.06 -28.09 12.78
C GLY A 378 12.84 -27.34 12.23
N ALA A 379 12.81 -26.05 12.48
CA ALA A 379 11.79 -25.13 12.00
C ALA A 379 12.42 -23.86 11.41
N ILE A 380 11.67 -23.12 10.61
CA ILE A 380 12.13 -21.87 10.02
C ILE A 380 12.39 -20.85 11.15
N HIS A 381 13.62 -20.33 11.17
CA HIS A 381 14.02 -19.20 11.98
C HIS A 381 13.62 -17.89 11.30
N ASP A 382 14.20 -17.61 10.14
CA ASP A 382 13.88 -16.44 9.34
C ASP A 382 13.89 -16.83 7.87
N CYS A 383 13.32 -15.96 7.05
CA CYS A 383 13.64 -15.90 5.63
C CYS A 383 14.19 -14.52 5.30
N SER A 384 15.05 -14.44 4.28
CA SER A 384 15.67 -13.17 3.91
C SER A 384 15.82 -13.01 2.42
N VAL A 385 15.78 -11.75 2.00
CA VAL A 385 16.17 -11.33 0.66
C VAL A 385 17.48 -10.54 0.74
N VAL A 386 18.36 -10.77 -0.22
CA VAL A 386 19.59 -10.00 -0.45
C VAL A 386 19.55 -9.48 -1.88
N LEU A 387 19.71 -8.18 -2.06
CA LEU A 387 19.49 -7.50 -3.35
C LEU A 387 20.67 -6.61 -3.70
N GLY A 388 21.24 -6.80 -4.87
CA GLY A 388 22.14 -5.82 -5.48
C GLY A 388 21.65 -5.47 -6.88
N ASP A 389 21.70 -4.18 -7.22
CA ASP A 389 21.38 -3.59 -8.54
C ASP A 389 20.13 -4.16 -9.25
N LEU A 390 19.11 -4.57 -8.49
CA LEU A 390 17.90 -5.24 -8.98
C LEU A 390 16.67 -4.69 -8.27
N ALA A 391 15.56 -4.60 -9.01
CA ALA A 391 14.25 -4.26 -8.47
C ALA A 391 13.50 -5.52 -8.00
N VAL A 392 12.78 -5.46 -6.88
CA VAL A 392 12.02 -6.59 -6.31
C VAL A 392 10.60 -6.19 -5.86
N GLU A 393 9.63 -7.08 -6.07
CA GLU A 393 8.26 -6.99 -5.53
C GLU A 393 7.68 -8.37 -5.18
N ALA A 394 6.69 -8.38 -4.28
CA ALA A 394 5.85 -9.53 -3.93
C ALA A 394 6.64 -10.79 -3.52
N LEU A 395 7.62 -10.62 -2.63
CA LEU A 395 8.33 -11.73 -2.01
C LEU A 395 7.39 -12.49 -1.11
N GLN A 396 7.33 -13.82 -1.27
CA GLN A 396 6.47 -14.65 -0.44
C GLN A 396 7.00 -16.06 -0.23
N LEU A 397 6.72 -16.61 0.95
CA LEU A 397 7.00 -17.99 1.32
C LEU A 397 5.69 -18.68 1.69
N THR A 398 5.32 -19.72 0.94
CA THR A 398 4.03 -20.41 1.07
C THR A 398 4.22 -21.92 1.20
N PRO A 399 3.71 -22.57 2.26
CA PRO A 399 3.59 -24.02 2.31
C PRO A 399 2.56 -24.49 1.28
N MET A 400 2.91 -25.43 0.40
CA MET A 400 1.98 -25.97 -0.61
C MET A 400 2.04 -27.50 -0.67
N ALA A 401 1.14 -28.14 -1.41
CA ALA A 401 1.20 -29.59 -1.63
C ALA A 401 2.02 -29.96 -2.88
N ALA A 402 2.18 -29.03 -3.83
CA ALA A 402 2.87 -29.26 -5.09
C ALA A 402 3.39 -27.96 -5.67
N VAL A 403 4.34 -28.09 -6.62
CA VAL A 403 4.84 -26.98 -7.44
C VAL A 403 3.67 -26.38 -8.25
N PRO A 404 3.50 -25.05 -8.27
CA PRO A 404 2.53 -24.38 -9.15
C PRO A 404 2.74 -24.74 -10.64
N SER A 405 1.68 -24.67 -11.45
CA SER A 405 1.73 -24.98 -12.89
C SER A 405 0.87 -24.03 -13.73
N GLY A 406 1.22 -23.86 -15.01
CA GLY A 406 0.52 -22.94 -15.92
C GLY A 406 0.48 -21.50 -15.37
N ALA A 407 -0.66 -20.82 -15.53
CA ALA A 407 -0.88 -19.46 -15.04
C ALA A 407 -0.76 -19.32 -13.51
N SER A 408 -0.89 -20.41 -12.76
CA SER A 408 -0.75 -20.35 -11.29
C SER A 408 0.70 -20.13 -10.84
N VAL A 409 1.69 -20.32 -11.72
CA VAL A 409 3.11 -20.05 -11.43
C VAL A 409 3.30 -18.57 -11.10
N THR A 410 2.80 -17.69 -11.96
CA THR A 410 2.88 -16.23 -11.86
C THR A 410 1.64 -15.59 -11.20
N GLN A 411 0.63 -16.40 -10.84
CA GLN A 411 -0.71 -15.94 -10.41
C GLN A 411 -1.45 -15.14 -11.50
N ASP A 412 -1.10 -15.33 -12.77
CA ASP A 412 -1.73 -14.62 -13.88
C ASP A 412 -3.23 -14.95 -13.98
N GLY A 413 -4.04 -13.90 -14.15
CA GLY A 413 -5.50 -14.03 -14.20
C GLY A 413 -6.17 -14.38 -12.87
N GLN A 414 -5.42 -14.55 -11.77
CA GLN A 414 -5.97 -14.81 -10.43
C GLN A 414 -6.22 -13.53 -9.62
N TRP A 415 -5.73 -12.40 -10.10
CA TRP A 415 -5.90 -11.09 -9.48
C TRP A 415 -5.92 -10.00 -10.55
N THR A 416 -6.33 -8.80 -10.17
CA THR A 416 -6.34 -7.61 -11.04
C THR A 416 -5.74 -6.44 -10.32
N LEU A 417 -4.94 -5.64 -11.02
CA LEU A 417 -4.42 -4.38 -10.51
C LEU A 417 -5.58 -3.45 -10.17
N GLY A 418 -5.64 -2.99 -8.92
CA GLY A 418 -6.70 -2.11 -8.40
C GLY A 418 -6.18 -0.75 -7.94
N ALA A 419 -4.87 -0.55 -7.85
CA ALA A 419 -4.27 0.69 -7.40
C ALA A 419 -2.98 1.01 -8.17
N LYS A 420 -2.70 2.32 -8.31
CA LYS A 420 -1.42 2.87 -8.78
C LYS A 420 -0.94 3.91 -7.77
N LEU A 421 0.30 3.77 -7.34
CA LEU A 421 0.84 4.62 -6.28
C LEU A 421 2.21 5.15 -6.73
N ASP A 422 2.44 6.45 -6.52
CA ASP A 422 3.73 7.08 -6.80
C ASP A 422 4.89 6.43 -6.03
N VAL A 423 6.11 6.67 -6.52
CA VAL A 423 7.36 6.35 -5.81
C VAL A 423 7.33 6.94 -4.39
N PRO A 424 7.67 6.18 -3.34
CA PRO A 424 7.76 6.70 -1.99
C PRO A 424 8.83 7.80 -1.87
N THR A 425 8.49 8.87 -1.15
CA THR A 425 9.39 10.02 -0.92
C THR A 425 9.62 10.34 0.56
N LEU A 426 8.81 9.75 1.45
CA LEU A 426 8.82 10.03 2.89
C LEU A 426 9.09 8.73 3.66
N PRO A 427 10.33 8.51 4.14
CA PRO A 427 10.68 7.36 4.96
C PRO A 427 9.88 7.27 6.24
N LEU A 428 9.63 6.03 6.66
CA LEU A 428 9.22 5.69 8.02
C LEU A 428 10.19 4.66 8.58
N THR A 429 10.83 5.01 9.69
CA THR A 429 11.58 4.08 10.54
C THR A 429 10.62 3.23 11.36
N VAL A 430 9.56 3.88 11.88
CA VAL A 430 8.50 3.24 12.65
C VAL A 430 7.17 3.53 11.98
N LEU A 431 6.34 2.52 11.83
CA LEU A 431 4.98 2.71 11.33
C LEU A 431 4.12 3.34 12.45
N PRO A 432 3.50 4.51 12.23
CA PRO A 432 2.66 5.16 13.24
C PRO A 432 1.51 4.26 13.70
N VAL A 433 1.10 4.43 14.96
CA VAL A 433 -0.12 3.81 15.48
C VAL A 433 -1.32 4.48 14.81
N VAL A 434 -2.27 3.67 14.36
CA VAL A 434 -3.45 4.14 13.63
C VAL A 434 -4.73 3.58 14.24
N SER A 435 -5.82 4.33 14.09
CA SER A 435 -7.15 3.97 14.55
C SER A 435 -8.21 4.46 13.54
N GLY A 436 -9.46 4.03 13.71
CA GLY A 436 -10.54 4.35 12.77
C GLY A 436 -10.56 3.43 11.55
N SER A 437 -11.16 3.89 10.45
CA SER A 437 -11.22 3.11 9.21
C SER A 437 -9.96 3.29 8.35
N ALA A 438 -9.69 2.33 7.46
CA ALA A 438 -8.59 2.44 6.51
C ALA A 438 -8.67 3.73 5.67
N TRP A 439 -9.87 4.18 5.29
CA TRP A 439 -10.07 5.44 4.57
C TRP A 439 -9.71 6.68 5.41
N ASP A 440 -10.05 6.69 6.70
CA ASP A 440 -9.72 7.81 7.60
C ASP A 440 -8.21 7.95 7.75
N VAL A 441 -7.51 6.82 7.86
CA VAL A 441 -6.04 6.78 7.94
C VAL A 441 -5.41 7.21 6.63
N ILE A 442 -5.86 6.70 5.47
CA ILE A 442 -5.38 7.14 4.15
C ILE A 442 -5.57 8.65 3.98
N THR A 443 -6.71 9.19 4.40
CA THR A 443 -6.99 10.63 4.39
C THR A 443 -6.03 11.40 5.29
N THR A 444 -5.73 10.88 6.48
CA THR A 444 -4.75 11.47 7.41
C THR A 444 -3.34 11.47 6.82
N ILE A 445 -2.92 10.37 6.19
CA ILE A 445 -1.63 10.28 5.50
C ILE A 445 -1.59 11.28 4.34
N ALA A 446 -2.66 11.38 3.54
CA ALA A 446 -2.74 12.30 2.40
C ALA A 446 -2.54 13.76 2.84
N LYS A 447 -3.21 14.17 3.93
CA LYS A 447 -3.03 15.48 4.55
C LYS A 447 -1.60 15.69 5.05
N ALA A 448 -1.10 14.77 5.88
CA ALA A 448 0.23 14.89 6.49
C ALA A 448 1.37 14.96 5.48
N THR A 449 1.23 14.29 4.32
CA THR A 449 2.27 14.17 3.30
C THR A 449 2.08 15.07 2.09
N LEU A 450 1.03 15.90 2.09
CA LEU A 450 0.62 16.72 0.94
C LEU A 450 0.44 15.87 -0.33
N SER A 451 -0.19 14.71 -0.17
CA SER A 451 -0.48 13.77 -1.25
C SER A 451 -1.96 13.82 -1.59
N THR A 452 -2.30 13.28 -2.77
CA THR A 452 -3.69 13.08 -3.19
C THR A 452 -4.02 11.59 -3.26
N ALA A 453 -5.20 11.25 -2.74
CA ALA A 453 -5.78 9.90 -2.77
C ALA A 453 -7.15 9.98 -3.46
N GLU A 454 -7.31 9.29 -4.59
CA GLU A 454 -8.54 9.37 -5.38
C GLU A 454 -8.90 8.03 -6.03
N PHE A 455 -10.18 7.73 -6.17
CA PHE A 455 -10.66 6.68 -7.07
C PHE A 455 -10.99 7.29 -8.42
N LYS A 456 -10.47 6.68 -9.49
CA LYS A 456 -10.84 7.02 -10.86
C LYS A 456 -12.19 6.42 -11.23
N ALA A 457 -12.76 6.91 -12.31
CA ALA A 457 -14.09 6.50 -12.77
C ALA A 457 -14.23 5.00 -13.05
N ASP A 458 -13.13 4.31 -13.38
CA ASP A 458 -13.07 2.86 -13.58
C ASP A 458 -12.96 2.05 -12.27
N GLY A 459 -12.76 2.73 -11.13
CA GLY A 459 -12.57 2.16 -9.80
C GLY A 459 -11.10 1.92 -9.42
N MET A 460 -10.14 2.35 -10.24
CA MET A 460 -8.72 2.28 -9.89
C MET A 460 -8.37 3.34 -8.86
N PHE A 461 -7.74 2.94 -7.75
CA PHE A 461 -7.20 3.88 -6.78
C PHE A 461 -5.90 4.50 -7.29
N VAL A 462 -5.74 5.81 -7.11
CA VAL A 462 -4.53 6.54 -7.49
C VAL A 462 -4.02 7.34 -6.31
N TRP A 463 -2.77 7.07 -5.93
CA TRP A 463 -2.02 7.86 -4.95
C TRP A 463 -0.94 8.66 -5.66
N ARG A 464 -0.97 9.98 -5.48
CA ARG A 464 0.07 10.87 -6.00
C ARG A 464 0.67 11.69 -4.88
N SER A 465 1.98 11.65 -4.79
CA SER A 465 2.78 12.38 -3.81
C SER A 465 2.73 13.90 -4.04
N ALA A 466 3.28 14.66 -3.11
CA ALA A 466 3.43 16.12 -3.23
C ALA A 466 4.15 16.56 -4.53
N SER A 467 4.91 15.67 -5.17
CA SER A 467 5.62 15.94 -6.42
C SER A 467 4.67 16.26 -7.58
N ARG A 468 3.42 15.77 -7.55
CA ARG A 468 2.37 16.07 -8.56
C ARG A 468 2.23 17.56 -8.82
N TRP A 469 2.42 18.37 -7.78
CA TRP A 469 2.16 19.80 -7.79
C TRP A 469 3.43 20.66 -7.76
N ALA A 470 4.60 20.02 -7.80
CA ALA A 470 5.88 20.71 -7.69
C ALA A 470 6.18 21.58 -8.93
N THR A 471 5.63 21.22 -10.09
CA THR A 471 5.77 21.97 -11.34
C THR A 471 4.41 22.49 -11.78
N ALA A 472 4.31 23.81 -11.98
CA ALA A 472 3.11 24.40 -12.56
C ALA A 472 2.95 23.89 -14.01
N PRO A 473 1.75 23.47 -14.41
CA PRO A 473 1.49 23.01 -15.77
C PRO A 473 1.67 24.18 -16.74
N THR A 474 2.22 23.90 -17.92
CA THR A 474 2.44 24.88 -18.98
C THR A 474 1.43 24.78 -20.11
N ALA A 475 0.61 23.72 -20.11
CA ALA A 475 -0.42 23.47 -21.11
C ALA A 475 -1.71 22.98 -20.44
N PRO A 476 -2.89 23.34 -20.97
CA PRO A 476 -4.16 22.80 -20.49
C PRO A 476 -4.49 21.44 -21.09
N ASP A 477 -5.27 20.64 -20.35
CA ASP A 477 -5.99 19.49 -20.89
C ASP A 477 -7.22 19.93 -21.70
N LEU A 478 -7.86 21.03 -21.29
CA LEU A 478 -9.05 21.62 -21.92
C LEU A 478 -9.03 23.16 -21.81
N THR A 479 -9.54 23.87 -22.81
CA THR A 479 -9.74 25.32 -22.75
C THR A 479 -11.23 25.64 -22.75
N VAL A 480 -11.70 26.33 -21.71
CA VAL A 480 -13.07 26.82 -21.56
C VAL A 480 -13.12 28.32 -21.78
N THR A 481 -14.11 28.78 -22.56
CA THR A 481 -14.22 30.19 -22.99
C THR A 481 -15.59 30.79 -22.67
N SER A 482 -15.67 32.08 -22.37
CA SER A 482 -16.96 32.76 -22.13
C SER A 482 -17.87 32.86 -23.36
N ALA A 483 -17.30 32.72 -24.57
CA ALA A 483 -18.08 32.76 -25.81
C ALA A 483 -19.02 31.56 -25.99
N ARG A 484 -18.73 30.43 -25.33
CA ARG A 484 -19.42 29.16 -25.59
C ARG A 484 -19.61 28.31 -24.34
N GLU A 485 -18.62 28.30 -23.46
CA GLU A 485 -18.44 27.25 -22.47
C GLU A 485 -18.72 27.73 -21.04
N LEU A 486 -18.38 28.97 -20.68
CA LEU A 486 -18.61 29.51 -19.33
C LEU A 486 -20.00 30.17 -19.23
N ALA A 487 -20.84 29.69 -18.32
CA ALA A 487 -22.13 30.30 -18.04
C ALA A 487 -22.08 31.32 -16.88
N ALA A 488 -21.26 31.04 -15.86
CA ALA A 488 -21.00 31.93 -14.73
C ALA A 488 -19.59 31.70 -14.19
N LEU A 489 -18.99 32.75 -13.64
CA LEU A 489 -17.63 32.72 -13.07
C LEU A 489 -17.55 33.69 -11.90
N THR A 490 -17.18 33.18 -10.73
CA THR A 490 -16.85 33.98 -9.55
C THR A 490 -15.37 33.82 -9.25
N VAL A 491 -14.65 34.94 -9.14
CA VAL A 491 -13.22 34.97 -8.81
C VAL A 491 -13.04 35.68 -7.49
N THR A 492 -12.37 35.03 -6.53
CA THR A 492 -12.10 35.59 -5.20
C THR A 492 -10.62 35.51 -4.87
N GLU A 493 -10.08 36.55 -4.23
CA GLU A 493 -8.72 36.64 -3.70
C GLU A 493 -8.79 37.17 -2.26
N GLU A 494 -8.09 36.53 -1.33
CA GLU A 494 -8.13 36.89 0.09
C GLU A 494 -6.73 36.81 0.71
N ILE A 495 -6.38 37.71 1.64
CA ILE A 495 -5.08 37.65 2.35
C ILE A 495 -4.91 36.35 3.14
N ASP A 496 -6.03 35.79 3.63
CA ASP A 496 -6.08 34.51 4.33
C ASP A 496 -5.75 33.31 3.46
N SER A 497 -5.57 33.50 2.14
CA SER A 497 -5.01 32.49 1.24
C SER A 497 -3.48 32.49 1.18
N CYS A 498 -2.81 33.54 1.69
CA CYS A 498 -1.36 33.67 1.70
C CYS A 498 -0.73 32.94 2.91
N ARG A 499 0.25 32.08 2.67
CA ARG A 499 1.13 31.45 3.66
C ARG A 499 2.59 31.65 3.24
N ASN A 500 3.26 32.58 3.91
CA ASN A 500 4.63 32.98 3.58
C ASN A 500 5.65 32.69 4.70
N TYR A 501 5.21 32.02 5.77
CA TYR A 501 6.03 31.45 6.83
C TYR A 501 5.49 30.05 7.19
N LEU A 502 6.13 29.01 6.67
CA LEU A 502 5.69 27.63 6.78
C LEU A 502 6.57 26.88 7.77
N ARG A 503 5.94 26.14 8.68
CA ARG A 503 6.63 25.20 9.56
C ARG A 503 6.03 23.80 9.41
N VAL A 504 6.87 22.82 9.14
CA VAL A 504 6.47 21.41 9.04
C VAL A 504 7.08 20.65 10.21
N LYS A 505 6.23 20.03 11.02
CA LYS A 505 6.67 19.20 12.15
C LYS A 505 7.21 17.87 11.66
N TRP A 506 8.26 17.35 12.28
CA TRP A 506 8.75 15.99 12.04
C TRP A 506 9.31 15.36 13.31
N GLN A 507 9.39 14.03 13.33
CA GLN A 507 9.79 13.25 14.51
C GLN A 507 11.11 12.54 14.26
N ASN A 508 12.15 12.88 15.02
CA ASN A 508 13.43 12.18 14.92
C ASN A 508 13.43 10.90 15.76
N TRP A 509 13.56 9.76 15.09
CA TRP A 509 13.59 8.43 15.71
C TRP A 509 15.00 7.84 15.86
N ALA A 510 16.06 8.53 15.38
CA ALA A 510 17.40 7.95 15.23
C ALA A 510 18.04 7.42 16.53
N THR A 511 17.63 7.91 17.69
CA THR A 511 18.16 7.51 19.01
C THR A 511 17.28 6.50 19.74
N ILE A 512 16.14 6.11 19.17
CA ILE A 512 15.18 5.22 19.82
C ILE A 512 15.50 3.78 19.43
N LYS A 513 15.51 2.91 20.45
CA LYS A 513 15.71 1.47 20.30
C LYS A 513 14.56 0.74 20.96
N ALA A 514 14.15 -0.39 20.37
CA ALA A 514 13.24 -1.30 21.04
C ALA A 514 13.99 -2.09 22.12
N ILE A 515 13.29 -2.45 23.19
CA ILE A 515 13.80 -3.36 24.23
C ILE A 515 12.90 -4.58 24.33
N ALA A 516 13.50 -5.71 24.67
CA ALA A 516 12.77 -6.94 24.99
C ALA A 516 12.01 -6.80 26.32
N ARG A 517 10.70 -7.09 26.33
CA ARG A 517 9.89 -7.19 27.54
C ARG A 517 9.19 -8.54 27.61
N GLU A 518 9.40 -9.26 28.70
CA GLU A 518 8.63 -10.47 29.03
C GLU A 518 7.15 -10.10 29.26
N ARG A 519 6.27 -10.82 28.58
CA ARG A 519 4.80 -10.63 28.65
C ARG A 519 4.10 -11.79 29.32
N ALA A 520 4.55 -13.00 29.03
CA ALA A 520 3.91 -14.21 29.51
C ALA A 520 4.90 -15.35 29.52
N SER A 521 4.74 -16.23 30.50
CA SER A 521 5.44 -17.50 30.55
C SER A 521 4.45 -18.64 30.71
N ILE A 522 4.75 -19.75 30.02
CA ILE A 522 4.04 -21.01 30.21
C ILE A 522 5.02 -21.96 30.89
N THR A 523 4.53 -22.71 31.88
CA THR A 523 5.34 -23.69 32.62
C THR A 523 5.16 -25.10 32.06
N THR A 524 3.94 -25.49 31.69
CA THR A 524 3.67 -26.78 31.04
C THR A 524 2.51 -26.70 30.06
N LEU A 525 2.58 -27.48 28.99
CA LEU A 525 1.48 -27.66 28.04
C LEU A 525 1.55 -29.06 27.40
N THR A 526 0.41 -29.66 27.09
CA THR A 526 0.34 -30.91 26.31
C THR A 526 -0.33 -30.64 24.98
N ILE A 527 0.27 -31.12 23.89
CA ILE A 527 -0.20 -30.94 22.52
C ILE A 527 -0.41 -32.33 21.90
N PRO A 528 -1.64 -32.86 21.90
CA PRO A 528 -1.94 -34.17 21.31
C PRO A 528 -1.50 -34.27 19.83
N THR A 529 -1.27 -35.49 19.35
CA THR A 529 -0.93 -35.76 17.95
C THR A 529 -1.91 -35.09 17.00
N GLY A 530 -1.42 -34.27 16.06
CA GLY A 530 -2.25 -33.58 15.06
C GLY A 530 -3.10 -32.43 15.59
N ALA A 531 -3.04 -32.11 16.90
CA ALA A 531 -3.83 -31.04 17.50
C ALA A 531 -3.14 -29.68 17.38
N THR A 532 -3.97 -28.63 17.38
CA THR A 532 -3.54 -27.23 17.54
C THR A 532 -3.99 -26.74 18.91
N VAL A 533 -3.05 -26.22 19.71
CA VAL A 533 -3.34 -25.51 20.95
C VAL A 533 -3.16 -24.02 20.73
N THR A 534 -4.06 -23.22 21.31
CA THR A 534 -4.07 -21.77 21.15
C THR A 534 -3.95 -21.09 22.51
N VAL A 535 -3.07 -20.10 22.61
CA VAL A 535 -2.89 -19.25 23.79
C VAL A 535 -3.09 -17.79 23.39
N ARG A 536 -3.75 -17.00 24.22
CA ARG A 536 -4.10 -15.60 23.94
C ARG A 536 -3.73 -14.68 25.07
N TRP A 537 -3.33 -13.46 24.73
CA TRP A 537 -3.04 -12.38 25.67
C TRP A 537 -3.46 -11.04 25.07
N GLU A 538 -3.72 -10.07 25.93
CA GLU A 538 -3.91 -8.68 25.53
C GLU A 538 -2.55 -8.06 25.12
N ILE A 539 -2.56 -7.17 24.14
CA ILE A 539 -1.37 -6.44 23.67
C ILE A 539 -1.65 -4.93 23.65
N GLY A 540 -0.73 -4.16 24.22
CA GLY A 540 -0.83 -2.70 24.28
C GLY A 540 -0.62 -2.00 22.94
N GLU A 541 -1.00 -0.72 22.90
CA GLU A 541 -0.73 0.19 21.78
C GLU A 541 0.72 0.71 21.79
N ASP A 542 1.50 0.49 22.83
CA ASP A 542 2.94 0.77 22.92
C ASP A 542 3.80 -0.42 22.47
N GLU A 543 3.19 -1.59 22.29
CA GLU A 543 3.87 -2.84 21.97
C GLU A 543 4.00 -3.09 20.46
N LEU A 544 5.22 -3.42 20.02
CA LEU A 544 5.54 -3.81 18.65
C LEU A 544 5.12 -5.27 18.39
N ASP A 545 5.18 -5.71 17.14
CA ASP A 545 4.79 -7.07 16.79
C ASP A 545 5.79 -8.09 17.34
N PRO A 546 5.35 -9.03 18.20
CA PRO A 546 6.23 -10.06 18.72
C PRO A 546 6.56 -11.09 17.64
N LEU A 547 7.68 -11.76 17.82
CA LEU A 547 8.12 -12.83 16.94
C LEU A 547 7.54 -14.16 17.42
N PRO A 548 7.19 -15.09 16.51
CA PRO A 548 6.92 -16.46 16.92
C PRO A 548 8.12 -17.03 17.70
N PRO A 549 7.88 -17.73 18.82
CA PRO A 549 8.96 -18.28 19.63
C PRO A 549 9.80 -19.31 18.90
N VAL A 550 11.11 -19.32 19.15
CA VAL A 550 12.05 -20.26 18.54
C VAL A 550 12.19 -21.50 19.42
N THR A 551 12.25 -22.70 18.84
CA THR A 551 12.49 -23.90 19.65
C THR A 551 13.93 -23.89 20.19
N THR A 552 14.11 -23.85 21.51
CA THR A 552 15.43 -23.79 22.14
C THR A 552 15.99 -25.19 22.42
N THR A 553 17.30 -25.35 22.24
CA THR A 553 18.07 -26.53 22.65
C THR A 553 19.05 -26.24 23.79
N ALA A 554 19.13 -25.00 24.27
CA ALA A 554 20.10 -24.58 25.28
C ALA A 554 19.69 -25.03 26.69
N GLY A 555 20.63 -25.06 27.65
CA GLY A 555 20.39 -25.38 29.06
C GLY A 555 19.52 -24.37 29.83
N THR A 556 19.03 -23.33 29.16
CA THR A 556 18.01 -22.38 29.64
C THR A 556 17.13 -21.97 28.46
N VAL A 557 15.84 -21.72 28.72
CA VAL A 557 14.97 -21.08 27.73
C VAL A 557 15.39 -19.62 27.61
N GLN A 558 15.86 -19.23 26.43
CA GLN A 558 16.21 -17.84 26.12
C GLN A 558 14.93 -17.02 25.95
N ALA A 559 15.03 -15.71 26.13
CA ALA A 559 14.01 -14.74 25.76
C ALA A 559 13.46 -15.02 24.35
N GLY A 560 12.15 -15.20 24.21
CA GLY A 560 11.52 -15.57 22.93
C GLY A 560 11.69 -17.04 22.52
N GLY A 561 12.13 -17.90 23.45
CA GLY A 561 12.32 -19.33 23.24
C GLY A 561 11.14 -20.18 23.75
N ILE A 562 10.93 -21.34 23.14
CA ILE A 562 10.01 -22.39 23.59
C ILE A 562 10.69 -23.76 23.59
N ARG A 563 10.39 -24.61 24.57
CA ARG A 563 10.96 -25.96 24.65
C ARG A 563 9.88 -27.02 24.47
N PHE A 564 10.04 -27.84 23.45
CA PHE A 564 9.22 -29.04 23.19
C PHE A 564 9.96 -30.31 23.58
N CYS A 565 9.22 -31.31 24.05
CA CYS A 565 9.74 -32.58 24.55
C CYS A 565 8.84 -33.74 24.12
N SER A 566 9.44 -34.92 23.99
CA SER A 566 8.74 -36.17 23.62
C SER A 566 8.01 -36.86 24.78
N ALA A 567 8.22 -36.41 26.02
CA ALA A 567 7.61 -36.98 27.21
C ALA A 567 7.18 -35.90 28.21
N ASP A 568 6.23 -36.28 29.06
CA ASP A 568 5.74 -35.48 30.20
C ASP A 568 6.79 -35.46 31.32
N SER A 569 7.93 -34.79 31.09
CA SER A 569 9.00 -34.67 32.07
C SER A 569 9.90 -33.49 31.75
N ASP A 570 10.30 -32.73 32.78
CA ASP A 570 11.26 -31.63 32.64
C ASP A 570 12.64 -32.13 32.15
N ASN A 571 12.99 -33.39 32.41
CA ASN A 571 14.24 -34.04 31.98
C ASN A 571 14.17 -34.68 30.59
N ALA A 572 13.04 -34.60 29.89
CA ALA A 572 12.88 -35.21 28.58
C ALA A 572 13.78 -34.54 27.51
N PRO A 573 14.28 -35.29 26.51
CA PRO A 573 15.04 -34.71 25.41
C PRO A 573 14.24 -33.66 24.64
N VAL A 574 14.93 -32.60 24.20
CA VAL A 574 14.32 -31.57 23.35
C VAL A 574 13.93 -32.18 22.00
N LEU A 575 12.73 -31.85 21.56
CA LEU A 575 12.18 -32.27 20.28
C LEU A 575 12.16 -31.10 19.30
N LEU A 576 12.95 -31.20 18.24
CA LEU A 576 12.96 -30.24 17.13
C LEU A 576 12.14 -30.75 15.95
N GLY A 577 11.59 -29.82 15.15
CA GLY A 577 10.90 -30.19 13.91
C GLY A 577 9.55 -30.91 14.11
N ALA A 578 8.89 -30.72 15.25
CA ALA A 578 7.65 -31.41 15.61
C ALA A 578 6.42 -30.51 15.72
N VAL A 579 6.59 -29.24 16.13
CA VAL A 579 5.49 -28.31 16.40
C VAL A 579 5.68 -27.03 15.61
N GLU A 580 4.70 -26.68 14.79
CA GLU A 580 4.63 -25.36 14.15
C GLU A 580 4.18 -24.33 15.18
N VAL A 581 4.92 -23.22 15.25
CA VAL A 581 4.63 -22.12 16.17
C VAL A 581 4.24 -20.90 15.36
N GLY A 582 3.01 -20.44 15.53
CA GLY A 582 2.49 -19.25 14.86
C GLY A 582 2.10 -18.17 15.84
N VAL A 583 2.30 -16.90 15.47
CA VAL A 583 1.84 -15.74 16.25
C VAL A 583 1.14 -14.75 15.32
N GLY A 584 0.01 -14.22 15.76
CA GLY A 584 -0.75 -13.21 15.04
C GLY A 584 -1.39 -12.20 15.98
N ARG A 585 -1.47 -10.95 15.51
CA ARG A 585 -2.11 -9.83 16.21
C ARG A 585 -3.43 -9.47 15.52
N ALA A 586 -4.53 -9.53 16.25
CA ALA A 586 -5.84 -9.10 15.76
C ALA A 586 -6.67 -8.56 16.93
N ASP A 587 -7.39 -7.46 16.71
CA ASP A 587 -8.38 -6.92 17.65
C ASP A 587 -7.88 -6.70 19.08
N GLY A 588 -6.64 -6.19 19.22
CA GLY A 588 -6.02 -5.96 20.54
C GLY A 588 -5.56 -7.24 21.27
N LEU A 589 -5.65 -8.40 20.61
CA LEU A 589 -5.21 -9.68 21.13
C LEU A 589 -4.01 -10.22 20.33
N LEU A 590 -3.06 -10.75 21.07
CA LEU A 590 -2.04 -11.63 20.53
C LEU A 590 -2.52 -13.08 20.64
N THR A 591 -2.52 -13.79 19.52
CA THR A 591 -2.84 -15.22 19.48
C THR A 591 -1.60 -16.01 19.06
N MET A 592 -1.16 -16.91 19.93
CA MET A 592 -0.15 -17.92 19.61
C MET A 592 -0.82 -19.26 19.33
N THR A 593 -0.39 -19.94 18.27
CA THR A 593 -0.86 -21.28 17.90
C THR A 593 0.31 -22.26 17.88
N LEU A 594 0.09 -23.45 18.42
CA LEU A 594 1.05 -24.54 18.51
C LEU A 594 0.43 -25.77 17.85
N THR A 595 0.89 -26.13 16.65
CA THR A 595 0.33 -27.26 15.88
C THR A 595 1.29 -28.42 15.86
N ASN A 596 0.94 -29.52 16.52
CA ASN A 596 1.77 -30.73 16.55
C ASN A 596 1.62 -31.52 15.25
N ARG A 597 2.70 -31.60 14.47
CA ARG A 597 2.79 -32.33 13.21
C ARG A 597 3.44 -33.71 13.35
N SER A 598 3.95 -34.04 14.52
CA SER A 598 4.56 -35.35 14.78
C SER A 598 3.49 -36.46 14.93
N ALA A 599 3.92 -37.72 14.95
CA ALA A 599 3.04 -38.87 15.15
C ALA A 599 2.66 -39.11 16.63
N SER A 600 3.31 -38.40 17.57
CA SER A 600 3.16 -38.60 19.00
C SER A 600 2.72 -37.32 19.71
N THR A 601 2.16 -37.44 20.91
CA THR A 601 1.91 -36.27 21.76
C THR A 601 3.23 -35.56 22.08
N VAL A 602 3.21 -34.23 21.98
CA VAL A 602 4.34 -33.35 22.32
C VAL A 602 4.00 -32.56 23.57
N TYR A 603 5.01 -32.32 24.41
CA TYR A 603 4.87 -31.60 25.66
C TYR A 603 5.75 -30.35 25.65
N CYS A 604 5.22 -29.22 26.11
CA CYS A 604 6.04 -28.08 26.50
C CYS A 604 6.45 -28.26 27.97
N ARG A 605 7.76 -28.31 28.26
CA ARG A 605 8.30 -28.61 29.59
C ARG A 605 9.46 -27.71 29.99
N ARG A 606 9.58 -27.45 31.30
CA ARG A 606 10.61 -26.56 31.86
C ARG A 606 11.97 -27.22 31.79
N LEU A 607 13.02 -26.40 31.78
CA LEU A 607 14.40 -26.87 31.81
C LEU A 607 14.95 -27.10 33.23
N GLY A 608 14.15 -26.78 34.24
CA GLY A 608 14.46 -26.95 35.66
C GLY A 608 13.34 -26.37 36.52
N PRO A 609 13.43 -26.50 37.86
CA PRO A 609 12.39 -26.08 38.80
C PRO A 609 12.02 -24.60 38.67
N ASP A 610 13.02 -23.75 38.39
CA ASP A 610 12.90 -22.29 38.32
C ASP A 610 12.85 -21.75 36.88
N SER A 611 12.70 -22.63 35.88
CA SER A 611 12.66 -22.25 34.46
C SER A 611 11.24 -22.30 33.90
N VAL A 612 10.98 -21.56 32.82
CA VAL A 612 9.72 -21.62 32.08
C VAL A 612 9.89 -22.55 30.87
N CYS A 613 8.81 -23.14 30.35
CA CYS A 613 8.89 -23.87 29.08
C CYS A 613 8.80 -22.93 27.87
N TYR A 614 8.35 -21.70 28.11
CA TYR A 614 8.14 -20.66 27.12
C TYR A 614 8.26 -19.28 27.77
N ASP A 615 8.96 -18.37 27.10
CA ASP A 615 9.02 -16.94 27.43
C ASP A 615 8.56 -16.11 26.21
N LEU A 616 7.37 -15.50 26.31
CA LEU A 616 6.87 -14.54 25.32
C LEU A 616 7.54 -13.20 25.55
N VAL A 617 8.36 -12.80 24.59
CA VAL A 617 8.97 -11.48 24.59
C VAL A 617 8.36 -10.65 23.48
N THR A 618 7.89 -9.47 23.85
CA THR A 618 7.43 -8.45 22.90
C THR A 618 8.43 -7.30 22.90
N PRO A 619 8.88 -6.84 21.72
CA PRO A 619 9.65 -5.62 21.63
C PRO A 619 8.77 -4.42 22.01
N VAL A 620 9.26 -3.56 22.89
CA VAL A 620 8.54 -2.35 23.33
C VAL A 620 9.43 -1.13 23.22
N LEU A 621 8.81 0.04 23.08
CA LEU A 621 9.52 1.30 23.29
C LEU A 621 9.78 1.45 24.80
N PRO A 622 11.00 1.83 25.23
CA PRO A 622 11.27 2.04 26.65
C PRO A 622 10.36 3.12 27.24
N ASN A 623 9.91 2.92 28.48
CA ASN A 623 9.03 3.88 29.16
C ASN A 623 9.64 5.29 29.19
N GLY A 624 8.85 6.28 28.78
CA GLY A 624 9.25 7.70 28.76
C GLY A 624 10.15 8.09 27.57
N VAL A 625 10.48 7.16 26.67
CA VAL A 625 11.22 7.47 25.44
C VAL A 625 10.24 7.78 24.31
N ALA A 626 10.32 9.02 23.81
CA ALA A 626 9.51 9.51 22.69
C ALA A 626 10.44 10.13 21.62
N PRO A 627 10.04 10.14 20.34
CA PRO A 627 10.83 10.78 19.30
C PRO A 627 10.94 12.29 19.56
N VAL A 628 12.10 12.85 19.19
CA VAL A 628 12.31 14.29 19.34
C VAL A 628 11.54 15.02 18.26
N ALA A 629 10.57 15.84 18.65
CA ALA A 629 9.83 16.69 17.73
C ALA A 629 10.68 17.87 17.26
N ASN A 630 10.84 18.01 15.96
CA ASN A 630 11.59 19.08 15.30
C ASN A 630 10.71 19.80 14.28
N TRP A 631 11.18 20.96 13.83
CA TRP A 631 10.50 21.76 12.81
C TRP A 631 11.43 22.03 11.64
N ALA A 632 10.93 21.82 10.42
CA ALA A 632 11.51 22.39 9.21
C ALA A 632 10.79 23.70 8.89
N VAL A 633 11.52 24.74 8.49
CA VAL A 633 10.96 26.08 8.26
C VAL A 633 11.29 26.55 6.85
N ALA A 634 10.29 27.07 6.14
CA ALA A 634 10.46 27.74 4.85
C ALA A 634 9.75 29.10 4.89
N LEU A 635 10.38 30.17 4.39
CA LEU A 635 9.82 31.52 4.43
C LEU A 635 10.12 32.30 3.15
N ASN A 636 9.26 33.28 2.84
CA ASN A 636 9.44 34.21 1.73
C ASN A 636 9.40 35.66 2.24
N THR A 637 10.56 36.31 2.27
CA THR A 637 10.71 37.67 2.81
C THR A 637 10.00 38.72 1.95
N ILE A 638 10.01 38.57 0.62
CA ILE A 638 9.35 39.50 -0.31
C ILE A 638 7.84 39.54 -0.05
N SER A 639 7.20 38.37 0.05
CA SER A 639 5.78 38.26 0.41
C SER A 639 5.50 38.82 1.80
N GLN A 640 6.39 38.58 2.78
CA GLN A 640 6.20 39.10 4.14
C GLN A 640 6.25 40.63 4.20
N LEU A 641 7.04 41.28 3.33
CA LEU A 641 7.04 42.73 3.24
C LEU A 641 5.70 43.29 2.75
N ALA A 642 5.00 42.56 1.87
CA ALA A 642 3.73 42.99 1.31
C ALA A 642 2.51 42.60 2.17
N TYR A 643 2.49 41.37 2.68
CA TYR A 643 1.31 40.78 3.35
C TYR A 643 1.50 40.56 4.85
N GLY A 644 2.64 40.98 5.41
CA GLY A 644 3.03 40.63 6.77
C GLY A 644 3.35 39.13 6.90
N ARG A 645 3.65 38.70 8.13
CA ARG A 645 3.96 37.29 8.41
C ARG A 645 2.67 36.47 8.52
N GLN A 646 2.42 35.65 7.52
CA GLN A 646 1.29 34.72 7.45
C GLN A 646 1.77 33.30 7.76
N VAL A 647 1.57 32.86 9.00
CA VAL A 647 2.09 31.59 9.52
C VAL A 647 1.14 30.43 9.20
N TYR A 648 1.70 29.30 8.78
CA TYR A 648 1.01 28.02 8.81
C TYR A 648 1.91 26.91 9.34
N ASP A 649 1.37 26.21 10.34
CA ASP A 649 1.99 25.05 10.96
C ASP A 649 1.32 23.80 10.42
N HIS A 650 2.10 23.01 9.69
CA HIS A 650 1.66 21.73 9.16
C HIS A 650 1.95 20.63 10.17
N ASP A 651 0.90 20.09 10.78
CA ASP A 651 1.02 18.91 11.64
C ASP A 651 1.05 17.65 10.77
N THR A 652 2.14 16.92 10.89
CA THR A 652 2.37 15.70 10.12
C THR A 652 1.90 14.45 10.86
N ALA A 653 1.39 14.57 12.10
CA ALA A 653 0.85 13.47 12.89
C ALA A 653 1.76 12.22 12.97
N GLY A 654 3.09 12.42 12.95
CA GLY A 654 4.10 11.34 13.01
C GLY A 654 4.44 10.66 11.67
N TRP A 655 3.82 11.08 10.56
CA TRP A 655 4.04 10.55 9.21
C TRP A 655 5.30 11.10 8.52
N VAL A 656 5.98 12.08 9.14
CA VAL A 656 7.24 12.63 8.65
C VAL A 656 8.30 12.44 9.74
N GLN A 657 9.30 11.60 9.45
CA GLN A 657 10.31 11.16 10.42
C GLN A 657 11.74 11.63 10.10
N GLU A 658 11.91 12.39 9.02
CA GLU A 658 13.20 12.92 8.60
C GLU A 658 13.14 14.42 8.23
N SER A 659 14.25 15.11 8.49
CA SER A 659 14.41 16.55 8.21
C SER A 659 14.32 16.87 6.72
N THR A 660 14.90 16.04 5.85
CA THR A 660 14.90 16.23 4.40
C THR A 660 13.48 16.22 3.85
N GLY A 661 12.67 15.23 4.24
CA GLY A 661 11.26 15.14 3.84
C GLY A 661 10.44 16.33 4.35
N ALA A 662 10.61 16.70 5.62
CA ALA A 662 9.93 17.87 6.20
C ALA A 662 10.29 19.18 5.49
N THR A 663 11.56 19.35 5.12
CA THR A 663 12.04 20.52 4.37
C THR A 663 11.43 20.58 2.97
N ALA A 664 11.38 19.45 2.25
CA ALA A 664 10.75 19.39 0.94
C ALA A 664 9.24 19.75 0.99
N LEU A 665 8.52 19.27 2.01
CA LEU A 665 7.11 19.64 2.23
C LEU A 665 6.96 21.13 2.55
N ALA A 666 7.81 21.69 3.41
CA ALA A 666 7.78 23.11 3.77
C ALA A 666 8.03 24.01 2.54
N THR A 667 8.99 23.66 1.70
CA THR A 667 9.27 24.36 0.44
C THR A 667 8.11 24.24 -0.56
N THR A 668 7.47 23.07 -0.63
CA THR A 668 6.30 22.84 -1.50
C THR A 668 5.14 23.73 -1.06
N LEU A 669 4.80 23.74 0.24
CA LEU A 669 3.76 24.62 0.80
C LEU A 669 4.07 26.11 0.61
N LEU A 670 5.33 26.50 0.78
CA LEU A 670 5.73 27.89 0.56
C LEU A 670 5.55 28.29 -0.90
N THR A 671 5.96 27.45 -1.85
CA THR A 671 5.80 27.73 -3.29
C THR A 671 4.33 27.85 -3.67
N ALA A 672 3.50 27.03 -3.03
CA ALA A 672 2.06 26.95 -3.19
C ALA A 672 1.28 28.15 -2.63
N GLY A 673 1.72 28.70 -1.49
CA GLY A 673 0.94 29.66 -0.70
C GLY A 673 1.59 31.01 -0.51
N ARG A 674 2.85 31.23 -0.94
CA ARG A 674 3.57 32.49 -0.65
C ARG A 674 2.88 33.76 -1.17
N TYR A 675 1.93 33.66 -2.08
CA TYR A 675 1.12 34.78 -2.54
C TYR A 675 -0.34 34.34 -2.58
N PRO A 676 -1.31 35.25 -2.43
CA PRO A 676 -2.70 34.92 -2.69
C PRO A 676 -2.88 34.31 -4.08
N ILE A 677 -3.64 33.23 -4.16
CA ILE A 677 -3.99 32.57 -5.42
C ILE A 677 -5.50 32.61 -5.58
N PRO A 678 -6.01 33.19 -6.68
CA PRO A 678 -7.44 33.29 -6.89
C PRO A 678 -8.13 31.92 -6.92
N LEU A 679 -9.25 31.83 -6.22
CA LEU A 679 -10.18 30.70 -6.29
C LEU A 679 -11.27 31.03 -7.32
N LEU A 680 -11.57 30.05 -8.18
CA LEU A 680 -12.62 30.14 -9.19
C LEU A 680 -13.71 29.16 -8.77
N ALA A 681 -14.75 29.66 -8.10
CA ALA A 681 -15.83 28.85 -7.56
C ALA A 681 -17.05 28.84 -8.49
N ASP A 682 -17.84 27.77 -8.38
CA ASP A 682 -19.12 27.59 -9.08
C ASP A 682 -19.05 27.83 -10.60
N VAL A 683 -17.95 27.37 -11.22
CA VAL A 683 -17.71 27.55 -12.66
C VAL A 683 -18.61 26.59 -13.43
N GLU A 684 -19.76 27.09 -13.89
CA GLU A 684 -20.68 26.32 -14.72
C GLU A 684 -20.17 26.28 -16.16
N ILE A 685 -19.96 25.05 -16.66
CA ILE A 685 -19.44 24.79 -17.99
C ILE A 685 -20.42 24.00 -18.86
N LEU A 686 -20.20 24.01 -20.18
CA LEU A 686 -20.73 22.95 -21.03
C LEU A 686 -20.21 21.60 -20.54
N ALA A 687 -21.12 20.66 -20.34
CA ALA A 687 -20.78 19.37 -19.75
C ALA A 687 -19.76 18.60 -20.61
N ASP A 688 -18.68 18.17 -20.00
CA ASP A 688 -17.63 17.35 -20.61
C ASP A 688 -17.30 16.16 -19.69
N PRO A 689 -17.69 14.93 -20.07
CA PRO A 689 -17.49 13.75 -19.24
C PRO A 689 -16.03 13.33 -19.10
N ARG A 690 -15.09 13.96 -19.83
CA ARG A 690 -13.66 13.64 -19.74
C ARG A 690 -12.96 14.25 -18.54
N ILE A 691 -13.55 15.31 -17.96
CA ILE A 691 -12.93 16.10 -16.89
C ILE A 691 -12.94 15.31 -15.58
N GLU A 692 -11.76 15.16 -14.99
CA GLU A 692 -11.56 14.55 -13.67
C GLU A 692 -10.88 15.50 -12.69
N LEU A 693 -10.83 15.09 -11.42
CA LEU A 693 -10.08 15.81 -10.39
C LEU A 693 -8.59 15.91 -10.71
N GLY A 694 -8.10 17.15 -10.60
CA GLY A 694 -6.74 17.58 -10.86
C GLY A 694 -6.28 17.45 -12.31
N ASP A 695 -7.22 17.45 -13.27
CA ASP A 695 -6.96 17.91 -14.64
C ASP A 695 -6.69 19.43 -14.65
N VAL A 696 -6.04 19.93 -15.70
CA VAL A 696 -5.74 21.35 -15.93
C VAL A 696 -6.71 21.93 -16.95
N VAL A 697 -7.45 22.96 -16.56
CA VAL A 697 -8.35 23.70 -17.44
C VAL A 697 -7.82 25.11 -17.63
N ARG A 698 -7.73 25.56 -18.89
CA ARG A 698 -7.52 26.98 -19.21
C ARG A 698 -8.86 27.69 -19.20
N VAL A 699 -9.04 28.67 -18.34
CA VAL A 699 -10.24 29.50 -18.26
C VAL A 699 -9.95 30.81 -18.98
N VAL A 700 -10.72 31.12 -20.02
CA VAL A 700 -10.62 32.36 -20.80
C VAL A 700 -11.97 33.08 -20.77
N ASP A 701 -12.05 34.17 -20.03
CA ASP A 701 -13.22 35.06 -20.02
C ASP A 701 -12.85 36.40 -20.63
N THR A 702 -13.31 36.68 -21.85
CA THR A 702 -13.03 37.95 -22.54
C THR A 702 -14.06 39.04 -22.27
N THR A 703 -15.12 38.74 -21.52
CA THR A 703 -16.30 39.60 -21.38
C THR A 703 -16.55 40.06 -19.95
N GLY A 704 -16.32 39.19 -18.97
CA GLY A 704 -16.55 39.46 -17.55
C GLY A 704 -15.25 39.80 -16.82
N ALA A 705 -14.68 38.81 -16.12
CA ALA A 705 -13.49 38.96 -15.28
C ALA A 705 -12.19 39.23 -16.07
N GLN A 706 -12.22 39.21 -17.41
CA GLN A 706 -11.09 39.49 -18.30
C GLN A 706 -9.83 38.69 -17.92
N LEU A 707 -10.01 37.38 -17.72
CA LEU A 707 -8.94 36.50 -17.26
C LEU A 707 -8.60 35.44 -18.30
N ASP A 708 -7.32 35.07 -18.34
CA ASP A 708 -6.78 33.96 -19.11
C ASP A 708 -5.76 33.24 -18.22
N THR A 709 -6.19 32.14 -17.60
CA THR A 709 -5.37 31.43 -16.61
C THR A 709 -5.54 29.92 -16.70
N LEU A 710 -4.51 29.21 -16.25
CA LEU A 710 -4.58 27.77 -16.02
C LEU A 710 -5.07 27.54 -14.58
N ALA A 711 -5.98 26.59 -14.44
CA ALA A 711 -6.54 26.21 -13.15
C ALA A 711 -6.66 24.69 -13.01
N TRP A 712 -6.40 24.21 -11.81
CA TRP A 712 -6.61 22.82 -11.42
C TRP A 712 -8.07 22.57 -11.05
N VAL A 713 -8.63 21.45 -11.49
CA VAL A 713 -9.94 20.99 -11.05
C VAL A 713 -9.82 20.40 -9.63
N VAL A 714 -10.41 21.05 -8.63
CA VAL A 714 -10.40 20.58 -7.23
C VAL A 714 -11.77 20.08 -6.75
N GLY A 715 -12.82 20.35 -7.52
CA GLY A 715 -14.16 19.81 -7.36
C GLY A 715 -14.86 19.69 -8.71
N ASN A 716 -15.65 18.64 -8.89
CA ASN A 716 -16.45 18.39 -10.09
C ASN A 716 -17.81 17.84 -9.67
N ARG A 717 -18.87 18.60 -9.96
CA ARG A 717 -20.25 18.22 -9.70
C ARG A 717 -21.02 18.14 -11.00
N VAL A 718 -21.67 17.02 -11.25
CA VAL A 718 -22.47 16.77 -12.45
C VAL A 718 -23.84 16.28 -12.06
N ASN A 719 -24.88 16.80 -12.71
CA ASN A 719 -26.26 16.42 -12.44
C ASN A 719 -26.98 16.20 -13.78
N GLY A 720 -27.66 15.06 -13.92
CA GLY A 720 -28.53 14.71 -15.03
C GLY A 720 -29.98 14.66 -14.59
N THR A 721 -30.88 15.34 -15.30
CA THR A 721 -32.32 15.34 -14.99
C THR A 721 -33.12 15.64 -16.26
N ALA A 722 -34.19 14.87 -16.49
CA ALA A 722 -35.11 15.07 -17.61
C ALA A 722 -34.40 15.18 -18.99
N GLY A 723 -33.28 14.47 -19.17
CA GLY A 723 -32.51 14.45 -20.41
C GLY A 723 -31.56 15.63 -20.62
N GLY A 724 -31.44 16.54 -19.64
CA GLY A 724 -30.44 17.61 -19.64
C GLY A 724 -29.34 17.34 -18.61
N VAL A 725 -28.13 17.80 -18.90
CA VAL A 725 -26.97 17.69 -18.00
C VAL A 725 -26.41 19.07 -17.63
N LYS A 726 -26.03 19.24 -16.37
CA LYS A 726 -25.31 20.42 -15.86
C LYS A 726 -24.05 19.99 -15.14
N GLN A 727 -22.94 20.66 -15.43
CA GLN A 727 -21.65 20.45 -14.79
C GLN A 727 -21.13 21.75 -14.18
N THR A 728 -20.65 21.66 -12.95
CA THR A 728 -20.07 22.78 -12.20
C THR A 728 -18.72 22.35 -11.64
N LEU A 729 -17.69 23.18 -11.88
CA LEU A 729 -16.33 22.94 -11.42
C LEU A 729 -15.97 23.90 -10.29
N THR A 730 -15.20 23.40 -9.33
CA THR A 730 -14.41 24.24 -8.42
C THR A 730 -12.97 24.21 -8.90
N LEU A 731 -12.43 25.37 -9.23
CA LEU A 731 -11.14 25.53 -9.89
C LEU A 731 -10.20 26.37 -9.04
N ARG A 732 -8.91 26.08 -9.14
CA ARG A 732 -7.84 26.81 -8.42
C ARG A 732 -6.74 27.22 -9.39
N GLY A 733 -6.38 28.50 -9.42
CA GLY A 733 -5.26 28.97 -10.25
C GLY A 733 -3.97 28.17 -10.03
N THR A 734 -3.25 27.87 -11.11
CA THR A 734 -1.99 27.10 -11.04
C THR A 734 -0.80 27.97 -10.62
N ALA A 735 -0.93 29.29 -10.75
CA ALA A 735 0.06 30.28 -10.38
C ALA A 735 -0.61 31.54 -9.81
N SER A 736 0.11 32.23 -8.93
CA SER A 736 -0.27 33.57 -8.47
C SER A 736 0.03 34.61 -9.56
N PRO A 737 -0.72 35.73 -9.62
CA PRO A 737 -0.38 36.88 -10.46
C PRO A 737 0.98 37.53 -10.13
N GLY A 738 1.62 37.14 -9.01
CA GLY A 738 2.96 37.58 -8.63
C GLY A 738 2.95 38.48 -7.40
N PRO A 739 4.09 39.11 -7.06
CA PRO A 739 4.13 40.09 -5.98
C PRO A 739 3.25 41.29 -6.32
N PRO A 740 2.62 41.94 -5.32
CA PRO A 740 1.81 43.12 -5.56
C PRO A 740 2.70 44.26 -6.07
N THR A 741 2.12 45.10 -6.94
CA THR A 741 2.79 46.29 -7.47
C THR A 741 2.20 47.51 -6.80
N ASP A 742 2.71 47.87 -5.62
CA ASP A 742 2.16 48.97 -4.80
C ASP A 742 2.64 50.36 -5.26
N THR A 743 3.30 50.45 -6.41
CA THR A 743 3.83 51.72 -6.93
C THR A 743 2.68 52.69 -7.20
N GLY A 744 2.69 53.84 -6.54
CA GLY A 744 1.65 54.87 -6.67
C GLY A 744 0.45 54.68 -5.73
N LEU A 745 0.43 53.62 -4.91
CA LEU A 745 -0.54 53.48 -3.83
C LEU A 745 -0.02 54.18 -2.56
N THR A 746 -0.93 54.79 -1.80
CA THR A 746 -0.63 55.39 -0.49
C THR A 746 -1.51 54.70 0.56
N PRO A 747 -1.02 53.62 1.19
CA PRO A 747 -1.80 52.92 2.22
C PRO A 747 -2.07 53.86 3.40
N ASP A 748 -3.33 53.91 3.84
CA ASP A 748 -3.67 54.61 5.07
C ASP A 748 -2.98 53.93 6.27
N PRO A 749 -2.51 54.68 7.28
CA PRO A 749 -1.92 54.09 8.47
C PRO A 749 -2.96 53.24 9.23
N PRO A 750 -2.53 52.14 9.90
CA PRO A 750 -3.44 51.24 10.60
C PRO A 750 -4.14 51.86 11.82
N TYR A 751 -3.69 53.04 12.26
CA TYR A 751 -4.31 53.84 13.30
C TYR A 751 -4.53 55.25 12.76
N ALA A 752 -5.64 55.88 13.18
CA ALA A 752 -5.84 57.30 12.92
C ALA A 752 -4.65 58.10 13.51
N PRO A 753 -4.11 59.08 12.76
CA PRO A 753 -2.92 59.82 13.15
C PRO A 753 -3.09 60.60 14.47
#